data_AF-A0A9E0HCI4-F1
#
_entry.id   AF-A0A9E0HCI4-F1
#
_cell.length_a   1.000
_cell.length_b   1.000
_cell.length_c   1.000
_cell.angle_alpha   90.00
_cell.angle_beta   90.00
_cell.angle_gamma   90.00
#
_symmetry.space_group_name_H-M   'P 1'
#
loop_
_entity.id
_entity.type
_entity.pdbx_description
1 polymer ?
#
loop_
_entity_poly.entity_id
_entity_poly.type
_entity_poly.pdbx_seq_one_letter_code
_entity_poly.pdbx_strand_id
1 'polypeptide(L)'
;MEKPMYLTRVKLRNWKLYGGDHEFSFPEPGRRQNVVLIGAKNGYGKTSLLEAIILGLYGADGLDIVPRADAGGDDNRRRLSYRKFIQEARHQLAGRTESDDAEVELQFIDPNDGRAITIRRTWRFGINGHLLGDGEQVHIEVDGARKIPGRNDDPADFARRWVAQAALPSHLAHFFLFDGERVQSLANREMAAQVRVGIEGFLGVRLMRDLADDLGSYATKTRTEVPAAEDSALFELRAELERIDRELSTLHAEEVEHERALEAATRESEQLQTRLASMGGGSAKNVQRLMDQRGAVEREQRQRTTELTELVGTDFALALTGSRIRQQVRLRLQGEQKLASSLAAIESSRGRIGRFIAALRAAEPAFQPELSQAQDAALAQKIGAAWTSIWHPPEDGCATEFRHAALTEHDRPRIIERLDQAEQLGEDSLATLLDKIRDADIEMKRLQSQINTYAGIESELEELSKQLTETSNTAGRYAEKLRDNERRRKALQDDRNQRYAALQQKQALIDRARPFVAKAEVAERLQAVIPKFIDAAVGERVDEIARHMTRAFREMAHKSHVEEITIDKDCNVRLLNKRGDDLRTLDQSAGENQIFAFALISAIAQAADVRFPIVIDTPLARLDAAHRTRVLRHFAANAGEQIIFLSQDTEIVGEFKDAIATKIKKTYRIEHEAVPGSASGRAVVREHDYF
;
A
#
# COMPACT_ATOMS: atom_id res chain seq x y z
N MET A 1 22.62 -18.63 -46.09
CA MET A 1 23.05 -19.40 -44.91
C MET A 1 23.67 -18.41 -43.95
N GLU A 2 22.88 -17.98 -42.97
CA GLU A 2 23.36 -17.24 -41.81
C GLU A 2 24.48 -18.04 -41.13
N LYS A 3 25.49 -17.36 -40.60
CA LYS A 3 26.63 -17.98 -39.92
C LYS A 3 26.34 -18.05 -38.41
N PRO A 4 26.75 -19.11 -37.70
CA PRO A 4 26.49 -19.25 -36.27
C PRO A 4 27.41 -18.35 -35.42
N MET A 5 26.94 -17.96 -34.23
CA MET A 5 27.76 -17.24 -33.25
C MET A 5 28.96 -18.09 -32.84
N TYR A 6 30.09 -17.45 -32.56
CA TYR A 6 31.26 -18.14 -32.06
C TYR A 6 31.93 -17.36 -30.94
N LEU A 7 32.51 -18.11 -29.99
CA LEU A 7 33.36 -17.56 -28.94
C LEU A 7 34.68 -17.13 -29.59
N THR A 8 35.11 -15.90 -29.35
CA THR A 8 36.37 -15.34 -29.87
C THR A 8 37.43 -15.27 -28.80
N ARG A 9 37.01 -15.05 -27.54
CA ARG A 9 37.94 -14.86 -26.44
C ARG A 9 37.36 -15.29 -25.10
N VAL A 10 38.21 -15.92 -24.29
CA VAL A 10 37.98 -16.14 -22.85
C VAL A 10 39.17 -15.57 -22.10
N LYS A 11 38.96 -14.57 -21.25
CA LYS A 11 39.97 -14.11 -20.29
C LYS A 11 39.58 -14.52 -18.89
N LEU A 12 40.58 -15.01 -18.15
CA LEU A 12 40.44 -15.45 -16.77
C LEU A 12 41.45 -14.68 -15.94
N ARG A 13 41.00 -14.08 -14.84
CA ARG A 13 41.85 -13.48 -13.82
C ARG A 13 41.58 -14.16 -12.48
N ASN A 14 42.63 -14.69 -11.85
CA ASN A 14 42.56 -15.29 -10.51
C ASN A 14 41.44 -16.35 -10.34
N TRP A 15 41.18 -17.12 -11.39
CA TRP A 15 40.12 -18.11 -11.45
C TRP A 15 40.65 -19.54 -11.27
N LYS A 16 40.32 -20.18 -10.15
CA LYS A 16 40.70 -21.56 -9.79
C LYS A 16 42.20 -21.81 -9.90
N LEU A 17 42.66 -22.54 -10.92
CA LEU A 17 44.08 -22.83 -11.18
C LEU A 17 44.74 -21.76 -12.06
N TYR A 18 43.96 -20.88 -12.66
CA TYR A 18 44.40 -19.75 -13.47
C TYR A 18 44.68 -18.55 -12.56
N GLY A 19 45.87 -18.51 -11.96
CA GLY A 19 46.34 -17.36 -11.19
C GLY A 19 46.83 -16.21 -12.09
N GLY A 20 46.51 -14.96 -11.76
CA GLY A 20 46.82 -13.82 -12.64
C GLY A 20 46.01 -13.86 -13.95
N ASP A 21 46.51 -13.19 -14.98
CA ASP A 21 45.81 -13.05 -16.27
C ASP A 21 46.14 -14.19 -17.24
N HIS A 22 45.09 -14.85 -17.74
CA HIS A 22 45.14 -15.88 -18.78
C HIS A 22 44.13 -15.57 -19.88
N GLU A 23 44.49 -15.86 -21.13
CA GLU A 23 43.64 -15.60 -22.29
C GLU A 23 43.65 -16.80 -23.25
N PHE A 24 42.46 -17.19 -23.71
CA PHE A 24 42.25 -18.12 -24.81
C PHE A 24 41.62 -17.35 -25.97
N SER A 25 42.22 -17.47 -27.16
CA SER A 25 41.78 -16.80 -28.39
C SER A 25 41.30 -17.81 -29.42
N PHE A 26 40.04 -17.70 -29.80
CA PHE A 26 39.34 -18.68 -30.63
C PHE A 26 39.08 -18.10 -32.03
N PRO A 27 39.50 -18.80 -33.10
CA PRO A 27 39.31 -18.31 -34.47
C PRO A 27 37.87 -18.54 -34.96
N GLU A 28 37.41 -17.73 -35.93
CA GLU A 28 36.11 -17.91 -36.59
C GLU A 28 35.99 -19.34 -37.18
N PRO A 29 34.90 -20.07 -36.95
CA PRO A 29 34.73 -21.41 -37.50
C PRO A 29 34.57 -21.36 -39.02
N GLY A 30 35.30 -22.22 -39.75
CA GLY A 30 35.17 -22.39 -41.19
C GLY A 30 34.36 -23.64 -41.57
N ARG A 31 33.90 -23.72 -42.81
CA ARG A 31 33.16 -24.91 -43.30
C ARG A 31 33.96 -26.21 -43.24
N ARG A 32 35.29 -26.12 -43.38
CA ARG A 32 36.19 -27.28 -43.34
C ARG A 32 36.85 -27.47 -41.98
N GLN A 33 37.21 -26.38 -41.30
CA GLN A 33 37.88 -26.41 -40.00
C GLN A 33 37.09 -25.58 -39.00
N ASN A 34 36.54 -26.23 -37.98
CA ASN A 34 35.64 -25.64 -37.00
C ASN A 34 35.87 -26.14 -35.57
N VAL A 35 36.85 -27.03 -35.37
CA VAL A 35 37.17 -27.64 -34.08
C VAL A 35 38.34 -26.92 -33.42
N VAL A 36 38.22 -26.59 -32.13
CA VAL A 36 39.32 -26.19 -31.26
C VAL A 36 39.55 -27.27 -30.23
N LEU A 37 40.79 -27.71 -30.08
CA LEU A 37 41.16 -28.82 -29.21
C LEU A 37 42.03 -28.33 -28.06
N ILE A 38 41.56 -28.49 -26.82
CA ILE A 38 42.27 -28.06 -25.61
C ILE A 38 42.64 -29.29 -24.80
N GLY A 39 43.92 -29.62 -24.77
CA GLY A 39 44.48 -30.75 -24.04
C GLY A 39 44.92 -30.34 -22.63
N ALA A 40 44.49 -31.07 -21.61
CA ALA A 40 44.93 -30.87 -20.24
C ALA A 40 44.91 -32.19 -19.46
N LYS A 41 45.96 -32.45 -18.67
CA LYS A 41 45.94 -33.61 -17.75
C LYS A 41 44.87 -33.43 -16.68
N ASN A 42 44.44 -34.54 -16.07
CA ASN A 42 43.47 -34.47 -14.98
C ASN A 42 43.94 -33.57 -13.86
N GLY A 43 43.07 -32.66 -13.44
CA GLY A 43 43.36 -31.66 -12.41
C GLY A 43 44.15 -30.43 -12.87
N TYR A 44 44.45 -30.25 -14.18
CA TYR A 44 45.25 -29.11 -14.65
C TYR A 44 44.42 -27.87 -15.04
N GLY A 45 43.10 -27.89 -14.85
CA GLY A 45 42.24 -26.71 -15.08
C GLY A 45 41.30 -26.81 -16.28
N LYS A 46 41.17 -28.00 -16.88
CA LYS A 46 40.24 -28.32 -17.98
C LYS A 46 38.79 -27.96 -17.65
N THR A 47 38.21 -28.65 -16.67
CA THR A 47 36.85 -28.39 -16.18
C THR A 47 36.73 -26.99 -15.59
N SER A 48 37.80 -26.43 -15.02
CA SER A 48 37.80 -25.05 -14.53
C SER A 48 37.56 -24.02 -15.63
N LEU A 49 37.98 -24.28 -16.87
CA LEU A 49 37.68 -23.45 -18.03
C LEU A 49 36.21 -23.55 -18.44
N LEU A 50 35.64 -24.77 -18.48
CA LEU A 50 34.21 -24.96 -18.74
C LEU A 50 33.35 -24.25 -17.68
N GLU A 51 33.71 -24.39 -16.41
CA GLU A 51 33.03 -23.73 -15.29
C GLU A 51 33.13 -22.19 -15.37
N ALA A 52 34.26 -21.65 -15.84
CA ALA A 52 34.39 -20.23 -16.12
C ALA A 52 33.42 -19.78 -17.22
N ILE A 53 33.32 -20.50 -18.34
CA ILE A 53 32.41 -20.14 -19.43
C ILE A 53 30.95 -20.14 -18.93
N ILE A 54 30.54 -21.19 -18.20
CA ILE A 54 29.19 -21.31 -17.65
C ILE A 54 28.87 -20.16 -16.67
N LEU A 55 29.74 -19.94 -15.68
CA LEU A 55 29.49 -18.94 -14.64
C LEU A 55 29.71 -17.51 -15.13
N GLY A 56 30.58 -17.31 -16.12
CA GLY A 56 30.73 -16.04 -16.83
C GLY A 56 29.48 -15.64 -17.60
N LEU A 57 28.72 -16.59 -18.15
CA LEU A 57 27.43 -16.32 -18.78
C LEU A 57 26.31 -16.13 -17.76
N TYR A 58 26.18 -17.02 -16.78
CA TYR A 58 24.94 -17.16 -16.01
C TYR A 58 25.04 -16.79 -14.52
N GLY A 59 26.23 -16.63 -13.97
CA GLY A 59 26.42 -16.41 -12.54
C GLY A 59 25.73 -17.50 -11.71
N ALA A 60 24.93 -17.10 -10.73
CA ALA A 60 24.21 -18.02 -9.84
C ALA A 60 23.27 -19.01 -10.57
N ASP A 61 22.68 -18.62 -11.71
CA ASP A 61 21.81 -19.51 -12.49
C ASP A 61 22.59 -20.61 -13.19
N GLY A 62 23.91 -20.42 -13.33
CA GLY A 62 24.79 -21.42 -13.91
C GLY A 62 25.10 -22.59 -12.98
N LEU A 63 24.80 -22.47 -11.69
CA LEU A 63 25.22 -23.44 -10.68
C LEU A 63 24.61 -24.84 -10.91
N ASP A 64 23.38 -24.89 -11.42
CA ASP A 64 22.68 -26.12 -11.77
C ASP A 64 23.33 -26.85 -12.98
N ILE A 65 24.19 -26.15 -13.73
CA ILE A 65 24.96 -26.67 -14.88
C ILE A 65 26.36 -27.13 -14.46
N VAL A 66 26.94 -26.49 -13.44
CA VAL A 66 28.31 -26.75 -13.01
C VAL A 66 28.49 -28.22 -12.57
N PRO A 67 29.49 -28.94 -13.14
CA PRO A 67 29.81 -30.34 -12.84
C PRO A 67 30.02 -30.75 -11.36
N ARG A 68 30.26 -29.80 -10.46
CA ARG A 68 30.69 -30.06 -9.07
C ARG A 68 29.93 -29.26 -8.02
N ALA A 69 28.84 -28.60 -8.40
CA ALA A 69 28.06 -27.80 -7.47
C ALA A 69 26.79 -28.55 -7.00
N ASP A 70 26.52 -28.46 -5.69
CA ASP A 70 25.22 -28.85 -5.11
C ASP A 70 24.21 -27.71 -5.31
N ALA A 71 23.42 -27.84 -6.37
CA ALA A 71 22.24 -27.03 -6.60
C ALA A 71 21.15 -27.40 -5.59
N GLY A 72 20.96 -26.57 -4.55
CA GLY A 72 19.83 -26.71 -3.64
C GLY A 72 18.52 -26.32 -4.33
N GLY A 73 17.41 -27.00 -4.00
CA GLY A 73 16.11 -26.81 -4.65
C GLY A 73 15.37 -25.49 -4.35
N ASP A 74 15.91 -24.62 -3.48
CA ASP A 74 15.31 -23.32 -3.10
C ASP A 74 16.28 -22.17 -3.40
N ASP A 75 15.77 -20.98 -3.77
CA ASP A 75 16.55 -19.84 -4.26
C ASP A 75 17.57 -19.34 -3.22
N ASN A 76 17.17 -19.30 -1.95
CA ASN A 76 18.05 -18.88 -0.86
C ASN A 76 19.21 -19.87 -0.66
N ARG A 77 18.95 -21.16 -0.82
CA ARG A 77 19.96 -22.21 -0.73
C ARG A 77 20.90 -22.19 -1.94
N ARG A 78 20.38 -21.92 -3.14
CA ARG A 78 21.18 -21.73 -4.36
C ARG A 78 22.13 -20.55 -4.23
N ARG A 79 21.68 -19.42 -3.67
CA ARG A 79 22.54 -18.26 -3.37
C ARG A 79 23.67 -18.59 -2.40
N LEU A 80 23.38 -19.32 -1.32
CA LEU A 80 24.40 -19.76 -0.36
C LEU A 80 25.42 -20.71 -0.98
N SER A 81 24.96 -21.71 -1.75
CA SER A 81 25.83 -22.63 -2.50
C SER A 81 26.72 -21.89 -3.51
N TYR A 82 26.15 -20.93 -4.24
CA TYR A 82 26.89 -20.11 -5.21
C TYR A 82 27.98 -19.28 -4.53
N ARG A 83 27.67 -18.60 -3.41
CA ARG A 83 28.66 -17.83 -2.65
C ARG A 83 29.82 -18.70 -2.17
N LYS A 84 29.52 -19.90 -1.66
CA LYS A 84 30.54 -20.86 -1.23
C LYS A 84 31.40 -21.31 -2.42
N PHE A 85 30.76 -21.65 -3.54
CA PHE A 85 31.46 -22.08 -4.75
C PHE A 85 32.41 -20.99 -5.28
N ILE A 86 31.97 -19.73 -5.34
CA ILE A 86 32.82 -18.62 -5.80
C ILE A 86 33.99 -18.36 -4.86
N GLN A 87 33.81 -18.51 -3.55
CA GLN A 87 34.91 -18.42 -2.59
C GLN A 87 35.95 -19.53 -2.79
N GLU A 88 35.51 -20.76 -3.05
CA GLU A 88 36.38 -21.89 -3.38
C GLU A 88 37.01 -21.76 -4.78
N ALA A 89 36.33 -21.06 -5.70
CA ALA A 89 36.80 -20.83 -7.05
C ALA A 89 37.89 -19.74 -7.14
N ARG A 90 38.08 -18.92 -6.09
CA ARG A 90 39.17 -17.94 -6.05
C ARG A 90 40.53 -18.65 -6.05
N HIS A 91 41.47 -18.16 -6.86
CA HIS A 91 42.84 -18.67 -6.81
C HIS A 91 43.51 -18.33 -5.45
N GLN A 92 43.90 -19.36 -4.71
CA GLN A 92 44.39 -19.23 -3.32
C GLN A 92 45.78 -18.55 -3.20
N LEU A 93 46.49 -18.40 -4.30
CA LEU A 93 47.85 -17.82 -4.40
C LEU A 93 47.84 -16.32 -4.72
N ALA A 94 46.67 -15.68 -4.80
CA ALA A 94 46.56 -14.22 -4.84
C ALA A 94 47.02 -13.65 -3.48
N GLY A 95 48.34 -13.45 -3.36
CA GLY A 95 48.96 -12.79 -2.22
C GLY A 95 48.52 -11.33 -2.14
N ARG A 96 48.53 -10.78 -0.92
CA ARG A 96 48.13 -9.42 -0.57
C ARG A 96 48.88 -8.35 -1.36
N THR A 97 48.55 -8.09 -2.61
CA THR A 97 48.90 -6.86 -3.33
C THR A 97 48.07 -6.74 -4.62
N GLU A 98 47.25 -5.68 -4.65
CA GLU A 98 46.55 -5.08 -5.79
C GLU A 98 45.56 -5.98 -6.58
N SER A 99 44.32 -5.97 -6.07
CA SER A 99 43.08 -6.61 -6.58
C SER A 99 43.08 -8.14 -6.56
N ASP A 100 42.60 -8.67 -5.43
CA ASP A 100 42.28 -10.08 -5.17
C ASP A 100 41.01 -10.57 -5.89
N ASP A 101 40.48 -9.78 -6.81
CA ASP A 101 39.21 -10.04 -7.48
C ASP A 101 39.39 -11.18 -8.49
N ALA A 102 38.37 -12.02 -8.61
CA ALA A 102 38.28 -13.01 -9.69
C ALA A 102 37.48 -12.40 -10.84
N GLU A 103 37.92 -12.62 -12.08
CA GLU A 103 37.24 -12.12 -13.26
C GLU A 103 37.17 -13.17 -14.36
N VAL A 104 36.03 -13.22 -15.03
CA VAL A 104 35.83 -13.98 -16.26
C VAL A 104 35.26 -13.03 -17.30
N GLU A 105 35.96 -12.89 -18.43
CA GLU A 105 35.49 -12.15 -19.60
C GLU A 105 35.31 -13.11 -20.78
N LEU A 106 34.11 -13.10 -21.36
CA LEU A 106 33.74 -13.88 -22.53
C LEU A 106 33.40 -12.93 -23.66
N GLN A 107 33.99 -13.17 -24.83
CA GLN A 107 33.68 -12.41 -26.04
C GLN A 107 33.14 -13.33 -27.12
N PHE A 108 32.03 -12.93 -27.72
CA PHE A 108 31.36 -13.61 -28.82
C PHE A 108 31.21 -12.67 -30.00
N ILE A 109 31.19 -13.23 -31.21
CA ILE A 109 30.78 -12.51 -32.42
C ILE A 109 29.61 -13.26 -33.03
N ASP A 110 28.52 -12.53 -33.27
CA ASP A 110 27.45 -12.97 -34.18
C ASP A 110 27.86 -12.55 -35.60
N PRO A 111 28.17 -13.48 -36.52
CA PRO A 111 28.64 -13.11 -37.84
C PRO A 111 27.52 -12.61 -38.77
N ASN A 112 26.24 -12.67 -38.35
CA ASN A 112 25.13 -12.07 -39.10
C ASN A 112 25.05 -10.56 -38.83
N ASP A 113 25.28 -10.16 -37.58
CA ASP A 113 25.30 -8.75 -37.17
C ASP A 113 26.70 -8.12 -37.23
N GLY A 114 27.76 -8.96 -37.23
CA GLY A 114 29.16 -8.55 -37.20
C GLY A 114 29.62 -7.91 -35.88
N ARG A 115 28.73 -7.86 -34.88
CA ARG A 115 28.95 -7.16 -33.61
C ARG A 115 29.67 -8.04 -32.60
N ALA A 116 30.63 -7.45 -31.90
CA ALA A 116 31.34 -8.10 -30.80
C ALA A 116 30.58 -7.87 -29.49
N ILE A 117 30.14 -8.96 -28.87
CA ILE A 117 29.49 -8.99 -27.56
C ILE A 117 30.53 -9.40 -26.53
N THR A 118 30.75 -8.56 -25.51
CA THR A 118 31.64 -8.86 -24.39
C THR A 118 30.82 -8.93 -23.10
N ILE A 119 30.91 -10.05 -22.39
CA ILE A 119 30.32 -10.25 -21.07
C ILE A 119 31.46 -10.43 -20.08
N ARG A 120 31.61 -9.48 -19.16
CA ARG A 120 32.63 -9.50 -18.09
C ARG A 120 31.94 -9.63 -16.75
N ARG A 121 32.26 -10.68 -16.00
CA ARG A 121 31.83 -10.88 -14.62
C ARG A 121 33.03 -10.79 -13.68
N THR A 122 32.90 -9.96 -12.65
CA THR A 122 33.94 -9.72 -11.65
C THR A 122 33.37 -10.01 -10.27
N TRP A 123 34.08 -10.82 -9.47
CA TRP A 123 33.74 -11.12 -8.08
C TRP A 123 34.74 -10.48 -7.15
N ARG A 124 34.26 -9.63 -6.25
CA ARG A 124 35.08 -8.88 -5.31
C ARG A 124 35.18 -9.54 -3.95
N PHE A 125 36.40 -9.69 -3.45
CA PHE A 125 36.67 -10.35 -2.18
C PHE A 125 37.24 -9.39 -1.14
N GLY A 126 36.87 -9.59 0.12
CA GLY A 126 37.43 -8.88 1.25
C GLY A 126 38.81 -9.43 1.64
N ILE A 127 39.48 -8.73 2.55
CA ILE A 127 40.80 -9.09 3.10
C ILE A 127 40.77 -10.47 3.80
N ASN A 128 39.60 -10.89 4.27
CA ASN A 128 39.35 -12.19 4.89
C ASN A 128 39.08 -13.33 3.88
N GLY A 129 39.11 -13.05 2.57
CA GLY A 129 38.83 -14.04 1.53
C GLY A 129 37.33 -14.27 1.25
N HIS A 130 36.43 -13.61 1.99
CA HIS A 130 34.99 -13.73 1.76
C HIS A 130 34.50 -12.76 0.69
N LEU A 131 33.48 -13.18 -0.06
CA LEU A 131 32.81 -12.35 -1.08
C LEU A 131 32.14 -11.13 -0.41
N LEU A 132 32.44 -9.92 -0.88
CA LEU A 132 31.93 -8.66 -0.33
C LEU A 132 30.46 -8.43 -0.71
N GLY A 133 29.51 -8.48 0.22
CA GLY A 133 28.08 -8.22 -0.10
C GLY A 133 27.59 -9.07 -1.28
N ASP A 134 26.82 -8.52 -2.20
CA ASP A 134 26.52 -9.11 -3.53
C ASP A 134 27.63 -8.82 -4.54
N GLY A 135 28.90 -9.03 -4.15
CA GLY A 135 30.12 -8.54 -4.81
C GLY A 135 30.39 -9.04 -6.23
N GLU A 136 29.41 -9.66 -6.86
CA GLU A 136 29.37 -9.92 -8.30
C GLU A 136 29.00 -8.64 -9.06
N GLN A 137 29.78 -8.32 -10.09
CA GLN A 137 29.49 -7.24 -11.03
C GLN A 137 29.49 -7.78 -12.44
N VAL A 138 28.43 -7.47 -13.18
CA VAL A 138 28.27 -7.87 -14.59
C VAL A 138 28.36 -6.65 -15.49
N HIS A 139 29.24 -6.71 -16.47
CA HIS A 139 29.41 -5.69 -17.50
C HIS A 139 29.15 -6.32 -18.86
N ILE A 140 28.23 -5.73 -19.62
CA ILE A 140 27.88 -6.16 -20.96
C ILE A 140 28.23 -5.02 -21.92
N GLU A 141 29.01 -5.32 -22.94
CA GLU A 141 29.43 -4.39 -23.99
C GLU A 141 29.06 -4.95 -25.37
N VAL A 142 28.56 -4.09 -26.26
CA VAL A 142 28.31 -4.42 -27.67
C VAL A 142 29.08 -3.42 -28.52
N ASP A 143 30.04 -3.89 -29.31
CA ASP A 143 30.98 -3.05 -30.08
C ASP A 143 31.68 -1.98 -29.23
N GLY A 144 32.02 -2.33 -27.98
CA GLY A 144 32.63 -1.42 -27.01
C GLY A 144 31.67 -0.44 -26.34
N ALA A 145 30.39 -0.41 -26.75
CA ALA A 145 29.37 0.39 -26.08
C ALA A 145 28.74 -0.40 -24.91
N ARG A 146 28.91 0.12 -23.69
CA ARG A 146 28.35 -0.48 -22.48
C ARG A 146 26.82 -0.43 -22.49
N LYS A 147 26.19 -1.57 -22.19
CA LYS A 147 24.75 -1.67 -21.93
C LYS A 147 24.48 -1.43 -20.44
N ILE A 148 23.52 -0.55 -20.16
CA ILE A 148 23.19 -0.11 -18.80
C ILE A 148 21.72 -0.49 -18.54
N PRO A 149 21.40 -1.08 -17.38
CA PRO A 149 20.01 -1.35 -16.99
C PRO A 149 19.18 -0.06 -16.94
N GLY A 150 17.86 -0.18 -17.16
CA GLY A 150 16.93 0.93 -16.96
C GLY A 150 16.93 1.40 -15.50
N ARG A 151 16.46 2.63 -15.24
CA ARG A 151 16.49 3.26 -13.90
C ARG A 151 15.81 2.45 -12.80
N ASN A 152 14.84 1.60 -13.16
CA ASN A 152 14.07 0.75 -12.25
C ASN A 152 14.38 -0.74 -12.42
N ASP A 153 15.31 -1.12 -13.29
CA ASP A 153 15.65 -2.51 -13.53
C ASP A 153 16.71 -2.95 -12.50
N ASP A 154 16.49 -4.11 -11.89
CA ASP A 154 17.56 -4.78 -11.15
C ASP A 154 18.72 -5.13 -12.11
N PRO A 155 19.97 -4.74 -11.81
CA PRO A 155 21.11 -4.99 -12.69
C PRO A 155 21.37 -6.48 -12.97
N ALA A 156 21.10 -7.37 -12.00
CA ALA A 156 21.30 -8.80 -12.18
C ALA A 156 20.22 -9.40 -13.11
N ASP A 157 18.96 -9.02 -12.91
CA ASP A 157 17.85 -9.42 -13.80
C ASP A 157 18.00 -8.87 -15.22
N PHE A 158 18.48 -7.63 -15.37
CA PHE A 158 18.83 -7.07 -16.67
C PHE A 158 19.90 -7.91 -17.37
N ALA A 159 20.99 -8.23 -16.67
CA ALA A 159 22.06 -9.03 -17.24
C ALA A 159 21.60 -10.45 -17.62
N ARG A 160 20.78 -11.09 -16.77
CA ARG A 160 20.19 -12.41 -17.04
C ARG A 160 19.33 -12.40 -18.30
N ARG A 161 18.37 -11.47 -18.40
CA ARG A 161 17.52 -11.32 -19.60
C ARG A 161 18.33 -11.04 -20.84
N TRP A 162 19.34 -10.17 -20.74
CA TRP A 162 20.18 -9.81 -21.87
C TRP A 162 20.99 -10.99 -22.38
N VAL A 163 21.66 -11.75 -21.49
CA VAL A 163 22.42 -12.94 -21.87
C VAL A 163 21.53 -14.02 -22.48
N ALA A 164 20.34 -14.24 -21.90
CA ALA A 164 19.38 -15.21 -22.46
C ALA A 164 18.90 -14.82 -23.87
N GLN A 165 18.74 -13.52 -24.15
CA GLN A 165 18.28 -13.03 -25.45
C GLN A 165 19.40 -12.97 -26.50
N ALA A 166 20.60 -12.56 -26.10
CA ALA A 166 21.70 -12.27 -27.02
C ALA A 166 22.68 -13.44 -27.21
N ALA A 167 22.68 -14.43 -26.31
CA ALA A 167 23.56 -15.59 -26.37
C ALA A 167 22.73 -16.88 -26.27
N LEU A 168 22.78 -17.56 -25.13
CA LEU A 168 22.13 -18.85 -24.91
C LEU A 168 21.33 -18.78 -23.61
N PRO A 169 20.03 -19.12 -23.58
CA PRO A 169 19.27 -19.23 -22.34
C PRO A 169 19.86 -20.26 -21.36
N SER A 170 19.82 -19.99 -20.05
CA SER A 170 20.43 -20.86 -19.03
C SER A 170 19.87 -22.28 -19.02
N HIS A 171 18.59 -22.47 -19.32
CA HIS A 171 17.95 -23.78 -19.38
C HIS A 171 18.37 -24.61 -20.61
N LEU A 172 18.96 -23.99 -21.64
CA LEU A 172 19.54 -24.68 -22.80
C LEU A 172 21.03 -24.94 -22.66
N ALA A 173 21.69 -24.32 -21.68
CA ALA A 173 23.13 -24.35 -21.54
C ALA A 173 23.70 -25.77 -21.40
N HIS A 174 23.03 -26.69 -20.71
CA HIS A 174 23.48 -28.08 -20.58
C HIS A 174 23.55 -28.86 -21.91
N PHE A 175 22.95 -28.35 -22.99
CA PHE A 175 23.03 -28.98 -24.32
C PHE A 175 24.19 -28.43 -25.18
N PHE A 176 24.74 -27.27 -24.82
CA PHE A 176 25.86 -26.66 -25.53
C PHE A 176 27.16 -26.67 -24.72
N LEU A 177 27.06 -26.66 -23.39
CA LEU A 177 28.17 -26.59 -22.44
C LEU A 177 28.03 -27.75 -21.46
N PHE A 178 28.69 -28.88 -21.76
CA PHE A 178 28.51 -30.10 -20.96
C PHE A 178 29.78 -30.91 -20.74
N ASP A 179 29.73 -31.72 -19.69
CA ASP A 179 30.75 -32.68 -19.29
C ASP A 179 30.29 -34.10 -19.63
N GLY A 180 31.00 -34.74 -20.56
CA GLY A 180 30.73 -36.08 -21.07
C GLY A 180 30.70 -37.17 -19.99
N GLU A 181 31.34 -36.97 -18.83
CA GLU A 181 31.22 -37.90 -17.69
C GLU A 181 29.88 -37.76 -16.97
N ARG A 182 29.34 -36.53 -16.84
CA ARG A 182 28.05 -36.27 -16.16
C ARG A 182 26.85 -36.42 -17.07
N VAL A 183 27.03 -36.39 -18.39
CA VAL A 183 25.98 -36.64 -19.37
C VAL A 183 25.30 -38.01 -19.14
N GLN A 184 25.98 -38.98 -18.50
CA GLN A 184 25.36 -40.25 -18.10
C GLN A 184 24.20 -40.07 -17.08
N SER A 185 24.23 -39.06 -16.24
CA SER A 185 23.13 -38.78 -15.30
C SER A 185 21.83 -38.39 -15.99
N LEU A 186 21.93 -37.84 -17.22
CA LEU A 186 20.78 -37.60 -18.10
C LEU A 186 20.17 -38.92 -18.61
N ALA A 187 20.97 -39.99 -18.71
CA ALA A 187 20.54 -41.30 -19.16
C ALA A 187 20.04 -42.25 -18.04
N ASN A 188 20.52 -42.06 -16.80
CA ASN A 188 20.27 -43.03 -15.72
C ASN A 188 19.13 -42.64 -14.75
N ARG A 189 18.67 -41.39 -14.72
CA ARG A 189 17.47 -40.95 -13.95
C ARG A 189 16.24 -40.97 -14.87
N GLU A 190 15.03 -41.06 -14.30
CA GLU A 190 13.72 -41.02 -15.02
C GLU A 190 13.81 -40.22 -16.32
N MET A 191 14.13 -40.92 -17.42
CA MET A 191 14.62 -40.26 -18.64
C MET A 191 13.54 -39.38 -19.27
N ALA A 192 12.28 -39.79 -19.09
CA ALA A 192 11.12 -39.02 -19.50
C ALA A 192 11.11 -37.63 -18.86
N ALA A 193 11.48 -37.52 -17.58
CA ALA A 193 11.56 -36.23 -16.88
C ALA A 193 12.68 -35.35 -17.47
N GLN A 194 13.84 -35.92 -17.79
CA GLN A 194 14.97 -35.17 -18.36
C GLN A 194 14.70 -34.74 -19.81
N VAL A 195 14.12 -35.62 -20.62
CA VAL A 195 13.68 -35.31 -21.98
C VAL A 195 12.60 -34.24 -21.94
N ARG A 196 11.62 -34.36 -21.03
CA ARG A 196 10.61 -33.32 -20.80
C ARG A 196 11.27 -31.99 -20.44
N VAL A 197 12.19 -31.95 -19.48
CA VAL A 197 12.91 -30.72 -19.12
C VAL A 197 13.68 -30.14 -20.31
N GLY A 198 14.31 -30.98 -21.14
CA GLY A 198 15.01 -30.53 -22.34
C GLY A 198 14.08 -29.96 -23.41
N ILE A 199 12.95 -30.62 -23.66
CA ILE A 199 11.93 -30.19 -24.65
C ILE A 199 11.18 -28.95 -24.15
N GLU A 200 10.74 -28.94 -22.90
CA GLU A 200 10.10 -27.80 -22.23
C GLU A 200 11.05 -26.61 -22.13
N GLY A 201 12.35 -26.87 -21.89
CA GLY A 201 13.41 -25.87 -21.95
C GLY A 201 13.52 -25.27 -23.34
N PHE A 202 13.70 -26.10 -24.37
CA PHE A 202 13.74 -25.66 -25.77
C PHE A 202 12.54 -24.81 -26.19
N LEU A 203 11.34 -25.20 -25.78
CA LEU A 203 10.11 -24.49 -26.07
C LEU A 203 9.86 -23.25 -25.21
N GLY A 204 10.71 -22.98 -24.20
CA GLY A 204 10.46 -21.92 -23.23
C GLY A 204 9.17 -22.13 -22.43
N VAL A 205 8.70 -23.37 -22.29
CA VAL A 205 7.44 -23.71 -21.61
C VAL A 205 7.43 -23.18 -20.19
N ARG A 206 8.58 -23.21 -19.50
CA ARG A 206 8.72 -22.64 -18.16
C ARG A 206 8.33 -21.16 -18.14
N LEU A 207 8.86 -20.36 -19.07
CA LEU A 207 8.53 -18.93 -19.17
C LEU A 207 7.03 -18.73 -19.41
N MET A 208 6.41 -19.57 -20.23
CA MET A 208 4.97 -19.48 -20.48
C MET A 208 4.12 -19.91 -19.28
N ARG A 209 4.54 -20.92 -18.51
CA ARG A 209 3.87 -21.28 -17.25
C ARG A 209 3.99 -20.16 -16.21
N ASP A 210 5.19 -19.62 -16.05
CA ASP A 210 5.43 -18.48 -15.16
C ASP A 210 4.54 -17.29 -15.57
N LEU A 211 4.44 -16.99 -16.87
CA LEU A 211 3.54 -15.96 -17.40
C LEU A 211 2.06 -16.27 -17.09
N ALA A 212 1.62 -17.52 -17.21
CA ALA A 212 0.23 -17.88 -16.89
C ALA A 212 -0.08 -17.68 -15.40
N ASP A 213 0.85 -18.04 -14.52
CA ASP A 213 0.73 -17.84 -13.07
C ASP A 213 0.74 -16.35 -12.70
N ASP A 214 1.61 -15.56 -13.34
CA ASP A 214 1.67 -14.11 -13.19
C ASP A 214 0.38 -13.43 -13.67
N LEU A 215 -0.17 -13.85 -14.82
CA LEU A 215 -1.43 -13.35 -15.34
C LEU A 215 -2.61 -13.68 -14.41
N GLY A 216 -2.62 -14.90 -13.84
CA GLY A 216 -3.63 -15.30 -12.86
C GLY A 216 -3.55 -14.50 -11.56
N SER A 217 -2.33 -14.26 -11.06
CA SER A 217 -2.07 -13.44 -9.89
C SER A 217 -2.46 -11.98 -10.13
N TYR A 218 -2.14 -11.43 -11.30
CA TYR A 218 -2.53 -10.11 -11.74
C TYR A 218 -4.06 -9.95 -11.81
N ALA A 219 -4.76 -10.91 -12.42
CA ALA A 219 -6.22 -10.88 -12.53
C ALA A 219 -6.90 -10.93 -11.16
N THR A 220 -6.43 -11.84 -10.29
CA THR A 220 -6.95 -11.98 -8.92
C THR A 220 -6.74 -10.70 -8.10
N LYS A 221 -5.52 -10.17 -8.12
CA LYS A 221 -5.17 -8.94 -7.41
C LYS A 221 -5.99 -7.75 -7.90
N THR A 222 -6.13 -7.63 -9.23
CA THR A 222 -6.92 -6.56 -9.85
C THR A 222 -8.39 -6.66 -9.45
N ARG A 223 -8.97 -7.87 -9.36
CA ARG A 223 -10.35 -8.08 -8.88
C ARG A 223 -10.56 -7.82 -7.40
N THR A 224 -9.56 -8.06 -6.56
CA THR A 224 -9.66 -7.75 -5.12
C THR A 224 -9.48 -6.27 -4.83
N GLU A 225 -8.60 -5.59 -5.58
CA GLU A 225 -8.31 -4.16 -5.38
C GLU A 225 -9.34 -3.25 -6.04
N VAL A 226 -9.96 -3.71 -7.13
CA VAL A 226 -11.09 -3.05 -7.75
C VAL A 226 -12.34 -3.64 -7.11
N PRO A 227 -13.03 -2.94 -6.19
CA PRO A 227 -14.30 -3.42 -5.69
C PRO A 227 -15.18 -3.66 -6.90
N ALA A 228 -15.71 -4.89 -7.04
CA ALA A 228 -16.90 -5.10 -7.85
C ALA A 228 -17.93 -4.16 -7.24
N ALA A 229 -18.07 -2.97 -7.82
CA ALA A 229 -19.09 -2.04 -7.40
C ALA A 229 -20.39 -2.73 -7.78
N GLU A 230 -21.02 -3.34 -6.78
CA GLU A 230 -22.29 -3.99 -6.99
C GLU A 230 -23.25 -2.96 -7.56
N ASP A 231 -23.81 -3.27 -8.73
CA ASP A 231 -24.92 -2.52 -9.33
C ASP A 231 -26.06 -2.31 -8.31
N SER A 232 -26.17 -3.19 -7.30
CA SER A 232 -27.14 -3.07 -6.20
C SER A 232 -27.07 -1.73 -5.47
N ALA A 233 -25.87 -1.26 -5.10
CA ALA A 233 -25.73 -0.02 -4.35
C ALA A 233 -25.99 1.24 -5.21
N LEU A 234 -25.77 1.16 -6.52
CA LEU A 234 -26.19 2.19 -7.47
C LEU A 234 -27.71 2.17 -7.68
N PHE A 235 -28.29 0.98 -7.75
CA PHE A 235 -29.72 0.78 -7.92
C PHE A 235 -30.50 1.33 -6.73
N GLU A 236 -30.05 1.04 -5.50
CA GLU A 236 -30.61 1.60 -4.26
C GLU A 236 -30.59 3.13 -4.27
N LEU A 237 -29.43 3.75 -4.55
CA LEU A 237 -29.32 5.21 -4.60
C LEU A 237 -30.24 5.84 -5.65
N ARG A 238 -30.38 5.20 -6.83
CA ARG A 238 -31.30 5.67 -7.88
C ARG A 238 -32.76 5.56 -7.44
N ALA A 239 -33.13 4.45 -6.80
CA ALA A 239 -34.49 4.24 -6.29
C ALA A 239 -34.85 5.26 -5.18
N GLU A 240 -33.89 5.59 -4.32
CA GLU A 240 -34.07 6.62 -3.28
C GLU A 240 -34.23 8.02 -3.88
N LEU A 241 -33.44 8.36 -4.91
CA LEU A 241 -33.59 9.63 -5.64
C LEU A 241 -34.96 9.74 -6.30
N GLU A 242 -35.44 8.68 -6.95
CA GLU A 242 -36.80 8.66 -7.52
C GLU A 242 -37.89 8.81 -6.46
N ARG A 243 -37.68 8.26 -5.26
CA ARG A 243 -38.61 8.44 -4.14
C ARG A 243 -38.66 9.89 -3.68
N ILE A 244 -37.49 10.52 -3.51
CA ILE A 244 -37.40 11.93 -3.12
C ILE A 244 -37.99 12.85 -4.19
N ASP A 245 -37.76 12.57 -5.47
CA ASP A 245 -38.34 13.34 -6.58
C ASP A 245 -39.88 13.22 -6.61
N ARG A 246 -40.42 12.04 -6.28
CA ARG A 246 -41.86 11.86 -6.09
C ARG A 246 -42.40 12.66 -4.90
N GLU A 247 -41.73 12.60 -3.74
CA GLU A 247 -42.12 13.36 -2.55
C GLU A 247 -42.07 14.88 -2.79
N LEU A 248 -41.04 15.38 -3.48
CA LEU A 248 -40.95 16.78 -3.88
C LEU A 248 -42.08 17.20 -4.82
N SER A 249 -42.45 16.34 -5.78
CA SER A 249 -43.57 16.61 -6.68
C SER A 249 -44.91 16.65 -5.93
N THR A 250 -45.13 15.77 -4.95
CA THR A 250 -46.36 15.81 -4.13
C THR A 250 -46.40 17.05 -3.25
N LEU A 251 -45.28 17.42 -2.64
CA LEU A 251 -45.20 18.60 -1.79
C LEU A 251 -45.45 19.89 -2.57
N HIS A 252 -44.93 19.95 -3.81
CA HIS A 252 -45.16 21.08 -4.70
C HIS A 252 -46.65 21.22 -5.08
N ALA A 253 -47.35 20.11 -5.32
CA ALA A 253 -48.79 20.15 -5.58
C ALA A 253 -49.57 20.66 -4.35
N GLU A 254 -49.18 20.25 -3.14
CA GLU A 254 -49.77 20.75 -1.88
C GLU A 254 -49.51 22.25 -1.67
N GLU A 255 -48.31 22.75 -1.97
CA GLU A 255 -47.98 24.18 -1.92
C GLU A 255 -48.90 25.01 -2.84
N VAL A 256 -49.08 24.56 -4.09
CA VAL A 256 -49.95 25.25 -5.07
C VAL A 256 -51.41 25.29 -4.60
N GLU A 257 -51.92 24.20 -4.03
CA GLU A 257 -53.28 24.16 -3.46
C GLU A 257 -53.42 25.08 -2.24
N HIS A 258 -52.42 25.10 -1.35
CA HIS A 258 -52.41 25.97 -0.17
C HIS A 258 -52.27 27.46 -0.54
N GLU A 259 -51.49 27.81 -1.57
CA GLU A 259 -51.39 29.17 -2.12
C GLU A 259 -52.74 29.65 -2.65
N ARG A 260 -53.42 28.83 -3.46
CA ARG A 260 -54.76 29.16 -3.96
C ARG A 260 -55.77 29.38 -2.84
N ALA A 261 -55.75 28.52 -1.83
CA ALA A 261 -56.64 28.65 -0.67
C ALA A 261 -56.33 29.91 0.16
N LEU A 262 -55.04 30.24 0.33
CA LEU A 262 -54.60 31.46 0.99
C LEU A 262 -55.06 32.71 0.23
N GLU A 263 -54.87 32.76 -1.09
CA GLU A 263 -55.32 33.87 -1.92
C GLU A 263 -56.84 34.05 -1.89
N ALA A 264 -57.59 32.95 -1.89
CA ALA A 264 -59.05 32.98 -1.82
C ALA A 264 -59.53 33.54 -0.47
N ALA A 265 -58.99 33.02 0.64
CA ALA A 265 -59.30 33.50 1.99
C ALA A 265 -58.89 34.97 2.18
N THR A 266 -57.74 35.38 1.63
CA THR A 266 -57.26 36.77 1.71
C THR A 266 -58.20 37.71 0.94
N ARG A 267 -58.60 37.35 -0.29
CA ARG A 267 -59.58 38.12 -1.07
C ARG A 267 -60.94 38.21 -0.38
N GLU A 268 -61.41 37.13 0.21
CA GLU A 268 -62.67 37.12 0.96
C GLU A 268 -62.58 38.03 2.20
N SER A 269 -61.47 37.99 2.93
CA SER A 269 -61.19 38.90 4.05
C SER A 269 -61.21 40.37 3.61
N GLU A 270 -60.56 40.71 2.48
CA GLU A 270 -60.56 42.07 1.91
C GLU A 270 -61.96 42.53 1.48
N GLN A 271 -62.77 41.65 0.90
CA GLN A 271 -64.16 41.94 0.52
C GLN A 271 -65.04 42.17 1.75
N LEU A 272 -64.90 41.35 2.79
CA LEU A 272 -65.60 41.52 4.07
C LEU A 272 -65.18 42.83 4.75
N GLN A 273 -63.88 43.17 4.73
CA GLN A 273 -63.37 44.46 5.20
C GLN A 273 -63.97 45.64 4.42
N THR A 274 -64.05 45.52 3.09
CA THR A 274 -64.62 46.57 2.22
C THR A 274 -66.12 46.73 2.46
N ARG A 275 -66.86 45.63 2.64
CA ARG A 275 -68.29 45.66 2.99
C ARG A 275 -68.52 46.29 4.36
N LEU A 276 -67.73 45.90 5.36
CA LEU A 276 -67.74 46.50 6.69
C LEU A 276 -67.47 48.01 6.64
N ALA A 277 -66.54 48.44 5.78
CA ALA A 277 -66.25 49.86 5.54
C ALA A 277 -67.38 50.60 4.81
N SER A 278 -68.12 49.93 3.92
CA SER A 278 -69.21 50.52 3.14
C SER A 278 -70.53 50.65 3.92
N MET A 279 -70.83 49.73 4.84
CA MET A 279 -72.07 49.72 5.64
C MET A 279 -72.08 50.72 6.80
N GLY A 280 -71.00 51.45 7.05
CA GLY A 280 -71.06 52.56 8.01
C GLY A 280 -70.10 53.70 7.74
N GLY A 281 -70.27 54.32 6.58
CA GLY A 281 -69.53 55.53 6.18
C GLY A 281 -69.64 56.72 7.14
N GLY A 282 -70.62 56.77 8.04
CA GLY A 282 -70.71 57.79 9.11
C GLY A 282 -70.77 57.23 10.54
N SER A 283 -71.41 56.07 10.73
CA SER A 283 -71.55 55.45 12.05
C SER A 283 -70.55 54.32 12.27
N ALA A 284 -70.26 53.43 11.31
CA ALA A 284 -69.22 52.40 11.49
C ALA A 284 -67.79 52.94 11.48
N LYS A 285 -67.44 54.03 10.80
CA LYS A 285 -66.12 54.67 11.02
C LYS A 285 -65.99 55.27 12.42
N ASN A 286 -67.08 55.81 12.96
CA ASN A 286 -67.10 56.35 14.32
C ASN A 286 -67.14 55.21 15.36
N VAL A 287 -67.91 54.15 15.12
CA VAL A 287 -67.97 52.95 15.96
C VAL A 287 -66.68 52.14 15.84
N GLN A 288 -66.11 51.94 14.66
CA GLN A 288 -64.80 51.33 14.46
C GLN A 288 -63.72 52.19 15.11
N ARG A 289 -63.76 53.51 14.99
CA ARG A 289 -62.83 54.38 15.73
C ARG A 289 -63.02 54.25 17.25
N LEU A 290 -64.26 54.15 17.74
CA LEU A 290 -64.56 53.91 19.15
C LEU A 290 -64.17 52.49 19.59
N MET A 291 -64.26 51.49 18.72
CA MET A 291 -63.86 50.09 18.95
C MET A 291 -62.34 49.91 18.85
N ASP A 292 -61.66 50.62 17.96
CA ASP A 292 -60.21 50.69 17.84
C ASP A 292 -59.63 51.43 19.05
N GLN A 293 -60.28 52.53 19.48
CA GLN A 293 -59.96 53.23 20.72
C GLN A 293 -60.20 52.33 21.94
N ARG A 294 -61.36 51.63 22.00
CA ARG A 294 -61.65 50.68 23.07
C ARG A 294 -60.64 49.53 23.09
N GLY A 295 -60.30 48.97 21.92
CA GLY A 295 -59.33 47.89 21.78
C GLY A 295 -57.90 48.33 22.08
N ALA A 296 -57.55 49.59 21.81
CA ALA A 296 -56.28 50.17 22.27
C ALA A 296 -56.25 50.32 23.80
N VAL A 297 -57.30 50.87 24.41
CA VAL A 297 -57.44 51.00 25.87
C VAL A 297 -57.50 49.63 26.55
N GLU A 298 -58.14 48.63 25.94
CA GLU A 298 -58.22 47.26 26.47
C GLU A 298 -56.86 46.56 26.38
N ARG A 299 -56.12 46.71 25.28
CA ARG A 299 -54.74 46.21 25.18
C ARG A 299 -53.83 46.88 26.21
N GLU A 300 -53.96 48.19 26.39
CA GLU A 300 -53.23 48.92 27.42
C GLU A 300 -53.61 48.41 28.82
N GLN A 301 -54.89 48.26 29.13
CA GLN A 301 -55.36 47.72 30.41
C GLN A 301 -54.81 46.32 30.65
N ARG A 302 -54.91 45.40 29.68
CA ARG A 302 -54.34 44.05 29.79
C ARG A 302 -52.84 44.08 29.98
N GLN A 303 -52.13 44.95 29.28
CA GLN A 303 -50.70 45.15 29.48
C GLN A 303 -50.41 45.62 30.90
N ARG A 304 -51.11 46.65 31.41
CA ARG A 304 -50.97 47.14 32.79
C ARG A 304 -51.35 46.08 33.83
N THR A 305 -52.37 45.26 33.59
CA THR A 305 -52.76 44.15 34.47
C THR A 305 -51.74 43.01 34.43
N THR A 306 -51.10 42.78 33.29
CA THR A 306 -49.97 41.84 33.18
C THR A 306 -48.77 42.39 33.92
N GLU A 307 -48.42 43.67 33.73
CA GLU A 307 -47.39 44.38 34.51
C GLU A 307 -47.68 44.29 36.02
N LEU A 308 -48.95 44.41 36.44
CA LEU A 308 -49.37 44.23 37.83
C LEU A 308 -49.18 42.78 38.31
N THR A 309 -49.56 41.81 37.48
CA THR A 309 -49.47 40.38 37.83
C THR A 309 -48.02 39.93 37.90
N GLU A 310 -47.17 40.39 36.99
CA GLU A 310 -45.73 40.19 37.04
C GLU A 310 -45.12 40.86 38.26
N LEU A 311 -45.49 42.12 38.54
CA LEU A 311 -45.04 42.83 39.74
C LEU A 311 -45.43 42.05 41.01
N VAL A 312 -46.69 41.64 41.15
CA VAL A 312 -47.19 40.85 42.28
C VAL A 312 -46.53 39.46 42.35
N GLY A 313 -46.20 38.86 41.19
CA GLY A 313 -45.49 37.58 41.09
C GLY A 313 -43.99 37.65 41.36
N THR A 314 -43.40 38.85 41.41
CA THR A 314 -42.00 39.08 41.78
C THR A 314 -41.84 39.29 43.29
N ASP A 315 -40.74 39.90 43.72
CA ASP A 315 -40.41 40.18 45.12
C ASP A 315 -41.31 41.27 45.77
N PHE A 316 -42.45 41.62 45.15
CA PHE A 316 -43.38 42.63 45.67
C PHE A 316 -44.00 42.25 47.02
N ALA A 317 -44.25 40.95 47.26
CA ALA A 317 -44.65 40.47 48.58
C ALA A 317 -43.63 40.88 49.67
N LEU A 318 -42.34 40.94 49.34
CA LEU A 318 -41.29 41.43 50.24
C LEU A 318 -41.33 42.96 50.37
N ALA A 319 -41.62 43.68 49.29
CA ALA A 319 -41.82 45.14 49.30
C ALA A 319 -42.99 45.57 50.22
N LEU A 320 -44.03 44.74 50.37
CA LEU A 320 -45.17 44.99 51.26
C LEU A 320 -44.91 44.72 52.75
N THR A 321 -43.81 44.03 53.12
CA THR A 321 -43.49 43.72 54.53
C THR A 321 -43.06 44.93 55.37
N GLY A 322 -43.04 46.13 54.77
CA GLY A 322 -42.67 47.39 55.42
C GLY A 322 -41.16 47.65 55.46
N SER A 323 -40.77 48.91 55.26
CA SER A 323 -39.37 49.34 55.23
C SER A 323 -38.62 49.03 56.53
N ARG A 324 -39.31 49.12 57.67
CA ARG A 324 -38.74 48.85 59.00
C ARG A 324 -38.26 47.40 59.14
N ILE A 325 -39.07 46.42 58.75
CA ILE A 325 -38.71 45.00 58.88
C ILE A 325 -37.57 44.67 57.91
N ARG A 326 -37.67 45.13 56.66
CA ARG A 326 -36.61 44.96 55.67
C ARG A 326 -35.28 45.55 56.13
N GLN A 327 -35.28 46.79 56.63
CA GLN A 327 -34.06 47.41 57.17
C GLN A 327 -33.49 46.64 58.36
N GLN A 328 -34.32 46.14 59.26
CA GLN A 328 -33.85 45.32 60.39
C GLN A 328 -33.20 44.03 59.92
N VAL A 329 -33.80 43.32 58.97
CA VAL A 329 -33.23 42.10 58.39
C VAL A 329 -31.94 42.42 57.64
N ARG A 330 -31.91 43.50 56.86
CA ARG A 330 -30.72 43.96 56.14
C ARG A 330 -29.55 44.27 57.07
N LEU A 331 -29.79 45.09 58.10
CA LEU A 331 -28.78 45.43 59.11
C LEU A 331 -28.29 44.17 59.83
N ARG A 332 -29.20 43.23 60.11
CA ARG A 332 -28.82 41.96 60.72
C ARG A 332 -27.94 41.11 59.82
N LEU A 333 -28.29 40.95 58.54
CA LEU A 333 -27.49 40.18 57.58
C LEU A 333 -26.13 40.83 57.31
N GLN A 334 -26.05 42.16 57.26
CA GLN A 334 -24.79 42.89 57.17
C GLN A 334 -23.90 42.64 58.38
N GLY A 335 -24.47 42.66 59.60
CA GLY A 335 -23.73 42.32 60.81
C GLY A 335 -23.26 40.86 60.84
N GLU A 336 -24.08 39.92 60.37
CA GLU A 336 -23.69 38.51 60.25
C GLU A 336 -22.62 38.29 59.19
N GLN A 337 -22.65 39.01 58.08
CA GLN A 337 -21.61 38.97 57.06
C GLN A 337 -20.28 39.46 57.62
N LYS A 338 -20.27 40.56 58.38
CA LYS A 338 -19.08 41.05 59.08
C LYS A 338 -18.55 40.03 60.11
N LEU A 339 -19.45 39.33 60.81
CA LEU A 339 -19.08 38.26 61.73
C LEU A 339 -18.42 37.09 61.00
N ALA A 340 -19.00 36.65 59.88
CA ALA A 340 -18.43 35.58 59.06
C ALA A 340 -17.03 35.96 58.53
N SER A 341 -16.87 37.16 57.97
CA SER A 341 -15.56 37.63 57.50
C SER A 341 -14.54 37.77 58.62
N SER A 342 -14.96 38.22 59.81
CA SER A 342 -14.08 38.32 60.98
C SER A 342 -13.64 36.94 61.48
N LEU A 343 -14.57 35.98 61.58
CA LEU A 343 -14.24 34.59 61.94
C LEU A 343 -13.31 33.93 60.92
N ALA A 344 -13.57 34.11 59.61
CA ALA A 344 -12.70 33.63 58.55
C ALA A 344 -11.31 34.28 58.60
N ALA A 345 -11.23 35.59 58.89
CA ALA A 345 -9.97 36.29 59.09
C ALA A 345 -9.20 35.73 60.29
N ILE A 346 -9.86 35.52 61.44
CA ILE A 346 -9.28 34.90 62.64
C ILE A 346 -8.75 33.50 62.32
N GLU A 347 -9.56 32.64 61.68
CA GLU A 347 -9.21 31.26 61.32
C GLU A 347 -7.99 31.24 60.38
N SER A 348 -8.00 32.07 59.32
CA SER A 348 -6.87 32.20 58.40
C SER A 348 -5.61 32.75 59.07
N SER A 349 -5.77 33.60 60.10
CA SER A 349 -4.66 34.19 60.85
C SER A 349 -3.97 33.19 61.79
N ARG A 350 -4.71 32.20 62.34
CA ARG A 350 -4.15 31.14 63.20
C ARG A 350 -3.06 30.32 62.48
N GLY A 351 -3.20 30.08 61.18
CA GLY A 351 -2.16 29.42 60.37
C GLY A 351 -1.00 30.35 59.97
N ARG A 352 -1.17 31.67 60.04
CA ARG A 352 -0.15 32.68 59.69
C ARG A 352 0.73 33.04 60.87
N ILE A 353 0.19 33.08 62.09
CA ILE A 353 0.95 33.45 63.29
C ILE A 353 2.11 32.48 63.56
N GLY A 354 1.90 31.17 63.37
CA GLY A 354 2.97 30.17 63.52
C GLY A 354 4.11 30.40 62.52
N ARG A 355 3.78 30.73 61.27
CA ARG A 355 4.76 31.10 60.24
C ARG A 355 5.46 32.42 60.56
N PHE A 356 4.73 33.41 61.07
CA PHE A 356 5.30 34.70 61.48
C PHE A 356 6.28 34.54 62.64
N ILE A 357 5.94 33.78 63.68
CA ILE A 357 6.84 33.50 64.81
C ILE A 357 8.10 32.76 64.32
N ALA A 358 7.95 31.77 63.41
CA ALA A 358 9.10 31.08 62.83
C ALA A 358 9.98 32.02 61.99
N ALA A 359 9.39 32.89 61.17
CA ALA A 359 10.13 33.87 60.37
C ALA A 359 10.82 34.91 61.25
N LEU A 360 10.17 35.38 62.31
CA LEU A 360 10.76 36.32 63.28
C LEU A 360 11.98 35.69 63.99
N ARG A 361 11.91 34.40 64.32
CA ARG A 361 13.06 33.66 64.89
C ARG A 361 14.23 33.52 63.91
N ALA A 362 13.96 33.49 62.61
CA ALA A 362 14.97 33.30 61.57
C ALA A 362 15.49 34.62 60.97
N ALA A 363 14.91 35.76 61.32
CA ALA A 363 15.29 37.06 60.77
C ALA A 363 16.58 37.60 61.42
N GLU A 364 17.44 38.23 60.62
CA GLU A 364 18.67 38.89 61.09
C GLU A 364 18.48 40.40 61.31
N PRO A 365 19.21 41.02 62.26
CA PRO A 365 20.18 40.39 63.16
C PRO A 365 19.49 39.61 64.29
N ALA A 366 20.11 38.50 64.70
CA ALA A 366 19.64 37.71 65.84
C ALA A 366 19.64 38.56 67.13
N PHE A 367 18.73 38.23 68.05
CA PHE A 367 18.68 38.88 69.36
C PHE A 367 20.03 38.74 70.09
N GLN A 368 20.59 39.85 70.56
CA GLN A 368 21.81 39.87 71.38
C GLN A 368 21.53 40.55 72.74
N PRO A 369 21.79 39.86 73.87
CA PRO A 369 22.16 38.44 73.99
C PRO A 369 21.04 37.50 73.51
N GLU A 370 21.39 36.25 73.16
CA GLU A 370 20.41 35.25 72.73
C GLU A 370 19.32 35.04 73.79
N LEU A 371 18.06 34.97 73.36
CA LEU A 371 16.93 34.76 74.24
C LEU A 371 17.00 33.33 74.82
N SER A 372 16.85 33.21 76.14
CA SER A 372 16.67 31.89 76.77
C SER A 372 15.37 31.22 76.32
N GLN A 373 15.29 29.89 76.45
CA GLN A 373 14.11 29.13 76.04
C GLN A 373 12.80 29.60 76.73
N ALA A 374 12.88 30.04 77.99
CA ALA A 374 11.76 30.62 78.71
C ALA A 374 11.38 32.03 78.18
N GLN A 375 12.35 32.83 77.77
CA GLN A 375 12.12 34.15 77.19
C GLN A 375 11.54 34.08 75.77
N ASP A 376 12.00 33.13 74.95
CA ASP A 376 11.43 32.89 73.61
C ASP A 376 9.99 32.35 73.71
N ALA A 377 9.70 31.44 74.64
CA ALA A 377 8.32 30.99 74.89
C ALA A 377 7.41 32.13 75.38
N ALA A 378 7.90 32.99 76.28
CA ALA A 378 7.17 34.17 76.74
C ALA A 378 6.96 35.20 75.62
N LEU A 379 7.94 35.39 74.73
CA LEU A 379 7.82 36.26 73.57
C LEU A 379 6.78 35.73 72.59
N ALA A 380 6.81 34.43 72.28
CA ALA A 380 5.82 33.78 71.44
C ALA A 380 4.40 33.88 72.02
N GLN A 381 4.23 33.72 73.34
CA GLN A 381 2.95 33.94 74.02
C GLN A 381 2.50 35.40 73.96
N LYS A 382 3.40 36.37 74.17
CA LYS A 382 3.07 37.80 74.07
C LYS A 382 2.67 38.19 72.65
N ILE A 383 3.38 37.70 71.65
CA ILE A 383 3.03 37.91 70.23
C ILE A 383 1.68 37.24 69.94
N GLY A 384 1.45 36.03 70.45
CA GLY A 384 0.16 35.34 70.39
C GLY A 384 -1.00 36.16 70.93
N ALA A 385 -0.83 36.70 72.15
CA ALA A 385 -1.83 37.53 72.81
C ALA A 385 -2.06 38.86 72.07
N ALA A 386 -0.99 39.55 71.67
CA ALA A 386 -1.07 40.81 70.91
C ALA A 386 -1.70 40.61 69.52
N TRP A 387 -1.41 39.49 68.86
CA TRP A 387 -2.01 39.13 67.58
C TRP A 387 -3.50 38.83 67.71
N THR A 388 -3.90 38.18 68.81
CA THR A 388 -5.31 37.87 69.08
C THR A 388 -6.09 39.12 69.48
N SER A 389 -5.47 40.09 70.16
CA SER A 389 -6.11 41.37 70.48
C SER A 389 -6.42 42.25 69.27
N ILE A 390 -5.81 42.00 68.11
CA ILE A 390 -6.15 42.71 66.86
C ILE A 390 -7.63 42.46 66.48
N TRP A 391 -8.18 41.30 66.87
CA TRP A 391 -9.52 40.86 66.48
C TRP A 391 -10.57 41.03 67.60
N HIS A 392 -10.19 41.63 68.73
CA HIS A 392 -11.07 41.82 69.89
C HIS A 392 -10.97 43.25 70.47
N PRO A 393 -12.08 44.00 70.59
CA PRO A 393 -13.44 43.63 70.19
C PRO A 393 -13.61 43.56 68.66
N PRO A 394 -14.56 42.76 68.15
CA PRO A 394 -14.85 42.70 66.71
C PRO A 394 -15.23 44.07 66.16
N GLU A 395 -15.02 44.27 64.85
CA GLU A 395 -15.29 45.54 64.16
C GLU A 395 -16.71 46.07 64.41
N ASP A 396 -16.85 47.40 64.41
CA ASP A 396 -18.13 48.07 64.65
C ASP A 396 -19.23 47.60 63.68
N GLY A 397 -20.37 47.22 64.27
CA GLY A 397 -21.54 46.70 63.56
C GLY A 397 -21.50 45.19 63.26
N CYS A 398 -20.54 44.45 63.81
CA CYS A 398 -20.54 42.98 63.77
C CYS A 398 -21.70 42.39 64.59
N ALA A 399 -22.37 41.37 64.05
CA ALA A 399 -23.40 40.64 64.81
C ALA A 399 -22.75 39.80 65.93
N THR A 400 -23.49 39.57 67.01
CA THR A 400 -23.06 38.75 68.15
C THR A 400 -23.18 37.24 67.91
N GLU A 401 -24.06 36.82 67.00
CA GLU A 401 -24.36 35.42 66.69
C GLU A 401 -24.93 35.32 65.27
N PHE A 402 -25.01 34.11 64.70
CA PHE A 402 -25.76 33.87 63.47
C PHE A 402 -27.21 33.49 63.78
N ARG A 403 -28.18 34.36 63.46
CA ARG A 403 -29.60 34.00 63.49
C ARG A 403 -30.01 33.22 62.24
N HIS A 404 -29.32 33.48 61.13
CA HIS A 404 -29.55 32.79 59.86
C HIS A 404 -28.34 31.89 59.55
N ALA A 405 -28.11 30.89 60.42
CA ALA A 405 -26.97 29.98 60.30
C ALA A 405 -27.01 29.12 59.01
N ALA A 406 -28.20 28.88 58.46
CA ALA A 406 -28.38 28.11 57.22
C ALA A 406 -27.93 28.86 55.95
N LEU A 407 -27.73 30.18 56.02
CA LEU A 407 -27.29 30.97 54.87
C LEU A 407 -25.77 30.89 54.69
N THR A 408 -25.31 30.72 53.45
CA THR A 408 -23.87 30.73 53.13
C THR A 408 -23.33 32.16 53.01
N GLU A 409 -22.01 32.32 52.92
CA GLU A 409 -21.37 33.63 52.68
C GLU A 409 -21.83 34.27 51.37
N HIS A 410 -22.21 33.48 50.37
CA HIS A 410 -22.72 33.98 49.09
C HIS A 410 -24.21 34.32 49.12
N ASP A 411 -25.00 33.68 49.99
CA ASP A 411 -26.44 33.91 50.03
C ASP A 411 -26.79 35.26 50.66
N ARG A 412 -26.07 35.66 51.71
CA ARG A 412 -26.31 36.92 52.45
C ARG A 412 -26.26 38.17 51.56
N PRO A 413 -25.21 38.42 50.74
CA PRO A 413 -25.17 39.60 49.88
C PRO A 413 -26.27 39.58 48.80
N ARG A 414 -26.62 38.40 48.26
CA ARG A 414 -27.70 38.28 47.26
C ARG A 414 -29.08 38.57 47.85
N ILE A 415 -29.31 38.16 49.11
CA ILE A 415 -30.54 38.48 49.82
C ILE A 415 -30.61 39.98 50.14
N ILE A 416 -29.49 40.60 50.54
CA ILE A 416 -29.41 42.06 50.74
C ILE A 416 -29.74 42.81 49.44
N GLU A 417 -29.14 42.42 48.32
CA GLU A 417 -29.40 43.02 47.01
C GLU A 417 -30.88 42.89 46.59
N ARG A 418 -31.49 41.72 46.83
CA ARG A 418 -32.93 41.53 46.60
C ARG A 418 -33.81 42.39 47.50
N LEU A 419 -33.41 42.58 48.76
CA LEU A 419 -34.13 43.48 49.67
C LEU A 419 -34.03 44.94 49.23
N ASP A 420 -32.88 45.37 48.69
CA ASP A 420 -32.68 46.72 48.15
C ASP A 420 -33.50 46.91 46.85
N GLN A 421 -33.55 45.90 45.97
CA GLN A 421 -34.43 45.91 44.79
C GLN A 421 -35.92 46.00 45.19
N ALA A 422 -36.33 45.25 46.21
CA ALA A 422 -37.70 45.32 46.74
C ALA A 422 -38.05 46.68 47.38
N GLU A 423 -37.06 47.47 47.83
CA GLU A 423 -37.30 48.83 48.32
C GLU A 423 -37.66 49.81 47.19
N GLN A 424 -37.12 49.59 45.99
CA GLN A 424 -37.42 50.40 44.80
C GLN A 424 -38.81 50.10 44.21
N LEU A 425 -39.40 48.95 44.53
CA LEU A 425 -40.72 48.51 44.07
C LEU A 425 -41.89 49.05 44.93
N GLY A 426 -41.69 50.18 45.62
CA GLY A 426 -42.58 50.71 46.67
C GLY A 426 -44.01 51.11 46.26
N GLU A 427 -44.77 51.60 47.25
CA GLU A 427 -46.21 51.93 47.17
C GLU A 427 -46.57 52.86 45.99
N ASP A 428 -45.72 53.84 45.67
CA ASP A 428 -45.98 54.80 44.60
C ASP A 428 -46.09 54.15 43.21
N SER A 429 -45.28 53.12 42.95
CA SER A 429 -45.31 52.40 41.67
C SER A 429 -46.59 51.59 41.54
N LEU A 430 -47.01 50.90 42.61
CA LEU A 430 -48.26 50.16 42.65
C LEU A 430 -49.47 51.09 42.55
N ALA A 431 -49.48 52.18 43.32
CA ALA A 431 -50.57 53.17 43.31
C ALA A 431 -50.74 53.77 41.91
N THR A 432 -49.64 54.16 41.28
CA THR A 432 -49.65 54.68 39.90
C THR A 432 -50.17 53.65 38.90
N LEU A 433 -49.80 52.38 39.06
CA LEU A 433 -50.24 51.31 38.16
C LEU A 433 -51.74 51.00 38.34
N LEU A 434 -52.21 50.94 39.60
CA LEU A 434 -53.62 50.73 39.93
C LEU A 434 -54.50 51.90 39.49
N ASP A 435 -54.03 53.15 39.63
CA ASP A 435 -54.72 54.33 39.12
C ASP A 435 -54.85 54.27 37.60
N LYS A 436 -53.78 53.91 36.88
CA LYS A 436 -53.83 53.72 35.41
C LYS A 436 -54.80 52.61 34.99
N ILE A 437 -54.85 51.51 35.72
CA ILE A 437 -55.80 50.42 35.46
C ILE A 437 -57.25 50.89 35.70
N ARG A 438 -57.48 51.64 36.78
CA ARG A 438 -58.80 52.20 37.10
C ARG A 438 -59.25 53.21 36.04
N ASP A 439 -58.35 54.10 35.62
CA ASP A 439 -58.65 55.13 34.61
C ASP A 439 -58.95 54.49 33.25
N ALA A 440 -58.19 53.44 32.88
CA ALA A 440 -58.48 52.64 31.69
C ALA A 440 -59.84 51.93 31.79
N ASP A 441 -60.22 51.41 32.96
CA ASP A 441 -61.53 50.77 33.17
C ASP A 441 -62.70 51.77 33.05
N ILE A 442 -62.53 52.97 33.60
CA ILE A 442 -63.51 54.06 33.49
C ILE A 442 -63.67 54.48 32.02
N GLU A 443 -62.58 54.70 31.30
CA GLU A 443 -62.64 55.09 29.89
C GLU A 443 -63.21 53.95 29.02
N MET A 444 -62.89 52.69 29.33
CA MET A 444 -63.49 51.53 28.65
C MET A 444 -65.01 51.49 28.84
N LYS A 445 -65.51 51.71 30.07
CA LYS A 445 -66.96 51.80 30.35
C LYS A 445 -67.61 52.98 29.63
N ARG A 446 -66.93 54.12 29.54
CA ARG A 446 -67.39 55.31 28.81
C ARG A 446 -67.53 55.04 27.31
N LEU A 447 -66.49 54.46 26.70
CA LEU A 447 -66.48 54.06 25.29
C LEU A 447 -67.55 52.98 25.02
N GLN A 448 -67.75 52.03 25.93
CA GLN A 448 -68.79 51.01 25.82
C GLN A 448 -70.20 51.60 25.81
N SER A 449 -70.48 52.57 26.69
CA SER A 449 -71.77 53.28 26.72
C SER A 449 -72.02 54.05 25.41
N GLN A 450 -70.98 54.65 24.84
CA GLN A 450 -71.04 55.33 23.55
C GLN A 450 -71.28 54.36 22.38
N ILE A 451 -70.69 53.16 22.41
CA ILE A 451 -70.91 52.11 21.41
C ILE A 451 -72.35 51.59 21.48
N ASN A 452 -72.86 51.32 22.68
CA ASN A 452 -74.24 50.83 22.89
C ASN A 452 -75.31 51.82 22.39
N THR A 453 -75.00 53.12 22.31
CA THR A 453 -75.91 54.15 21.77
C THR A 453 -76.11 54.03 20.25
N TYR A 454 -75.24 53.28 19.54
CA TYR A 454 -75.32 53.00 18.10
C TYR A 454 -75.90 51.60 17.76
N ALA A 455 -76.44 50.87 18.74
CA ALA A 455 -76.80 49.43 18.70
C ALA A 455 -77.88 48.98 17.69
N GLY A 456 -78.52 49.86 16.92
CA GLY A 456 -79.51 49.47 15.90
C GLY A 456 -78.95 48.71 14.69
N ILE A 457 -77.62 48.64 14.55
CA ILE A 457 -76.87 48.02 13.42
C ILE A 457 -75.97 46.87 13.92
N GLU A 458 -76.03 46.53 15.22
CA GLU A 458 -75.06 45.67 15.92
C GLU A 458 -75.05 44.21 15.45
N SER A 459 -76.23 43.62 15.18
CA SER A 459 -76.33 42.20 14.78
C SER A 459 -75.68 41.88 13.43
N GLU A 460 -75.79 42.78 12.44
CA GLU A 460 -75.19 42.56 11.11
C GLU A 460 -73.68 42.85 11.12
N LEU A 461 -73.21 43.78 11.97
CA LEU A 461 -71.78 44.08 12.13
C LEU A 461 -71.03 43.02 12.94
N GLU A 462 -71.64 42.46 13.98
CA GLU A 462 -71.06 41.33 14.74
C GLU A 462 -70.90 40.09 13.87
N GLU A 463 -71.89 39.78 13.03
CA GLU A 463 -71.85 38.62 12.14
C GLU A 463 -70.77 38.78 11.05
N LEU A 464 -70.64 39.96 10.44
CA LEU A 464 -69.55 40.25 9.50
C LEU A 464 -68.16 40.23 10.16
N SER A 465 -68.04 40.75 11.40
CA SER A 465 -66.79 40.75 12.16
C SER A 465 -66.34 39.34 12.54
N LYS A 466 -67.30 38.47 12.90
CA LYS A 466 -67.07 37.06 13.17
C LYS A 466 -66.58 36.33 11.92
N GLN A 467 -67.25 36.52 10.78
CA GLN A 467 -66.82 35.96 9.49
C GLN A 467 -65.41 36.44 9.11
N LEU A 468 -65.10 37.73 9.27
CA LEU A 468 -63.76 38.28 9.01
C LEU A 468 -62.69 37.62 9.89
N THR A 469 -62.98 37.37 11.16
CA THR A 469 -62.05 36.73 12.09
C THR A 469 -61.82 35.26 11.74
N GLU A 470 -62.88 34.54 11.37
CA GLU A 470 -62.80 33.16 10.89
C GLU A 470 -61.98 33.05 9.60
N THR A 471 -62.27 33.88 8.59
CA THR A 471 -61.53 33.89 7.32
C THR A 471 -60.07 34.30 7.53
N SER A 472 -59.78 35.29 8.38
CA SER A 472 -58.40 35.68 8.73
C SER A 472 -57.62 34.55 9.43
N ASN A 473 -58.27 33.80 10.32
CA ASN A 473 -57.67 32.62 10.94
C ASN A 473 -57.40 31.50 9.92
N THR A 474 -58.30 31.28 8.95
CA THR A 474 -58.05 30.30 7.88
C THR A 474 -56.85 30.71 7.01
N ALA A 475 -56.73 32.00 6.65
CA ALA A 475 -55.58 32.55 5.95
C ALA A 475 -54.29 32.33 6.76
N GLY A 476 -54.30 32.61 8.06
CA GLY A 476 -53.16 32.34 8.96
C GLY A 476 -52.72 30.87 8.96
N ARG A 477 -53.68 29.92 8.99
CA ARG A 477 -53.38 28.48 8.93
C ARG A 477 -52.76 28.04 7.61
N TYR A 478 -53.25 28.54 6.48
CA TYR A 478 -52.66 28.21 5.17
C TYR A 478 -51.27 28.83 5.02
N ALA A 479 -51.04 30.03 5.52
CA ALA A 479 -49.71 30.66 5.55
C ALA A 479 -48.71 29.86 6.41
N GLU A 480 -49.14 29.30 7.54
CA GLU A 480 -48.29 28.43 8.36
C GLU A 480 -47.94 27.11 7.66
N LYS A 481 -48.94 26.44 7.05
CA LYS A 481 -48.72 25.23 6.24
C LYS A 481 -47.75 25.45 5.09
N LEU A 482 -47.84 26.60 4.41
CA LEU A 482 -46.91 26.99 3.34
C LEU A 482 -45.47 27.10 3.84
N ARG A 483 -45.24 27.73 5.00
CA ARG A 483 -43.89 27.82 5.60
C ARG A 483 -43.33 26.44 5.98
N ASP A 484 -44.17 25.56 6.50
CA ASP A 484 -43.76 24.20 6.84
C ASP A 484 -43.41 23.37 5.59
N ASN A 485 -44.20 23.50 4.53
CA ASN A 485 -43.91 22.88 3.24
C ASN A 485 -42.61 23.45 2.64
N GLU A 486 -42.37 24.76 2.67
CA GLU A 486 -41.11 25.34 2.19
C GLU A 486 -39.89 24.78 2.94
N ARG A 487 -39.99 24.61 4.27
CA ARG A 487 -38.93 24.00 5.09
C ARG A 487 -38.69 22.54 4.69
N ARG A 488 -39.75 21.75 4.50
CA ARG A 488 -39.66 20.36 4.03
C ARG A 488 -39.07 20.26 2.63
N ARG A 489 -39.51 21.11 1.70
CA ARG A 489 -39.00 21.17 0.33
C ARG A 489 -37.50 21.41 0.32
N LYS A 490 -37.02 22.38 1.11
CA LYS A 490 -35.60 22.69 1.23
C LYS A 490 -34.81 21.49 1.79
N ALA A 491 -35.29 20.86 2.85
CA ALA A 491 -34.64 19.68 3.43
C ALA A 491 -34.56 18.50 2.43
N LEU A 492 -35.63 18.22 1.70
CA LEU A 492 -35.65 17.18 0.67
C LEU A 492 -34.75 17.52 -0.53
N GLN A 493 -34.66 18.80 -0.92
CA GLN A 493 -33.72 19.24 -1.97
C GLN A 493 -32.26 19.07 -1.55
N ASP A 494 -31.93 19.35 -0.29
CA ASP A 494 -30.59 19.14 0.25
C ASP A 494 -30.24 17.63 0.29
N ASP A 495 -31.16 16.76 0.75
CA ASP A 495 -30.97 15.29 0.73
C ASP A 495 -30.81 14.75 -0.71
N ARG A 496 -31.63 15.24 -1.64
CA ARG A 496 -31.52 14.90 -3.07
C ARG A 496 -30.14 15.25 -3.62
N ASN A 497 -29.65 16.46 -3.35
CA ASN A 497 -28.36 16.92 -3.84
C ASN A 497 -27.21 16.08 -3.25
N GLN A 498 -27.30 15.73 -1.96
CA GLN A 498 -26.32 14.86 -1.30
C GLN A 498 -26.28 13.46 -1.93
N ARG A 499 -27.45 12.84 -2.16
CA ARG A 499 -27.54 11.51 -2.79
C ARG A 499 -27.09 11.54 -4.25
N TYR A 500 -27.42 12.59 -4.99
CA TYR A 500 -26.98 12.76 -6.37
C TYR A 500 -25.45 12.90 -6.48
N ALA A 501 -24.82 13.64 -5.56
CA ALA A 501 -23.36 13.74 -5.48
C ALA A 501 -22.72 12.38 -5.15
N ALA A 502 -23.30 11.61 -4.21
CA ALA A 502 -22.83 10.27 -3.89
C ALA A 502 -22.97 9.29 -5.08
N LEU A 503 -24.07 9.39 -5.85
CA LEU A 503 -24.28 8.62 -7.07
C LEU A 503 -23.18 8.90 -8.11
N GLN A 504 -22.89 10.18 -8.36
CA GLN A 504 -21.84 10.60 -9.30
C GLN A 504 -20.46 10.11 -8.88
N GLN A 505 -20.13 10.21 -7.58
CA GLN A 505 -18.86 9.72 -7.06
C GLN A 505 -18.71 8.21 -7.26
N LYS A 506 -19.75 7.43 -6.94
CA LYS A 506 -19.74 5.97 -7.15
C LYS A 506 -19.63 5.62 -8.65
N GLN A 507 -20.38 6.31 -9.51
CA GLN A 507 -20.32 6.07 -10.96
C GLN A 507 -18.91 6.35 -11.51
N ALA A 508 -18.26 7.44 -11.08
CA ALA A 508 -16.90 7.77 -11.50
C ALA A 508 -15.86 6.72 -11.06
N LEU A 509 -16.04 6.10 -9.89
CA LEU A 509 -15.19 5.00 -9.43
C LEU A 509 -15.32 3.78 -10.34
N ILE A 510 -16.55 3.45 -10.77
CA ILE A 510 -16.83 2.33 -11.68
C ILE A 510 -16.23 2.59 -13.06
N ASP A 511 -16.40 3.80 -13.58
CA ASP A 511 -15.85 4.15 -14.89
C ASP A 511 -14.32 4.12 -14.89
N ARG A 512 -13.68 4.51 -13.78
CA ARG A 512 -12.23 4.35 -13.58
C ARG A 512 -11.80 2.89 -13.43
N ALA A 513 -12.65 2.04 -12.87
CA ALA A 513 -12.40 0.61 -12.65
C ALA A 513 -12.55 -0.23 -13.93
N ARG A 514 -13.44 0.14 -14.85
CA ARG A 514 -13.74 -0.60 -16.10
C ARG A 514 -12.52 -1.06 -16.90
N PRO A 515 -11.52 -0.20 -17.19
CA PRO A 515 -10.33 -0.62 -17.93
C PRO A 515 -9.52 -1.70 -17.21
N PHE A 516 -9.49 -1.68 -15.87
CA PHE A 516 -8.78 -2.66 -15.07
C PHE A 516 -9.50 -4.01 -15.08
N VAL A 517 -10.84 -4.00 -14.99
CA VAL A 517 -11.66 -5.22 -15.13
C VAL A 517 -11.48 -5.83 -16.53
N ALA A 518 -11.53 -5.02 -17.58
CA ALA A 518 -11.31 -5.51 -18.95
C ALA A 518 -9.91 -6.11 -19.14
N LYS A 519 -8.87 -5.51 -18.53
CA LYS A 519 -7.51 -6.07 -18.52
C LYS A 519 -7.43 -7.38 -17.74
N ALA A 520 -8.10 -7.48 -16.60
CA ALA A 520 -8.16 -8.71 -15.81
C ALA A 520 -8.85 -9.85 -16.59
N GLU A 521 -9.95 -9.57 -17.30
CA GLU A 521 -10.61 -10.56 -18.16
C GLU A 521 -9.69 -11.05 -19.30
N VAL A 522 -8.93 -10.15 -19.93
CA VAL A 522 -7.96 -10.54 -20.95
C VAL A 522 -6.85 -11.40 -20.35
N ALA A 523 -6.35 -11.05 -19.16
CA ALA A 523 -5.35 -11.84 -18.45
C ALA A 523 -5.86 -13.27 -18.13
N GLU A 524 -7.10 -13.42 -17.68
CA GLU A 524 -7.73 -14.72 -17.44
C GLU A 524 -7.87 -15.55 -18.72
N ARG A 525 -8.28 -14.92 -19.83
CA ARG A 525 -8.35 -15.60 -21.13
C ARG A 525 -6.98 -16.09 -21.57
N LEU A 526 -5.94 -15.26 -21.43
CA LEU A 526 -4.57 -15.64 -21.77
C LEU A 526 -4.07 -16.78 -20.86
N GLN A 527 -4.30 -16.70 -19.55
CA GLN A 527 -3.99 -17.76 -18.59
C GLN A 527 -4.63 -19.09 -18.99
N ALA A 528 -5.87 -19.09 -19.48
CA ALA A 528 -6.58 -20.31 -19.89
C ALA A 528 -6.10 -20.87 -21.25
N VAL A 529 -5.53 -20.03 -22.12
CA VAL A 529 -5.05 -20.42 -23.45
C VAL A 529 -3.61 -20.93 -23.42
N ILE A 530 -2.76 -20.34 -22.58
CA ILE A 530 -1.33 -20.68 -22.51
C ILE A 530 -1.07 -22.18 -22.28
N PRO A 531 -1.71 -22.88 -21.32
CA PRO A 531 -1.51 -24.31 -21.13
C PRO A 531 -1.88 -25.14 -22.37
N LYS A 532 -2.97 -24.79 -23.04
CA LYS A 532 -3.42 -25.47 -24.27
C LYS A 532 -2.43 -25.28 -25.41
N PHE A 533 -1.84 -24.09 -25.50
CA PHE A 533 -0.80 -23.78 -26.47
C PHE A 533 0.49 -24.55 -26.17
N ILE A 534 0.90 -24.64 -24.90
CA ILE A 534 2.04 -25.46 -24.45
C ILE A 534 1.83 -26.92 -24.90
N ASP A 535 0.69 -27.52 -24.59
CA ASP A 535 0.42 -28.94 -24.90
C ASP A 535 0.46 -29.21 -26.42
N ALA A 536 -0.08 -28.29 -27.22
CA ALA A 536 -0.04 -28.39 -28.68
C ALA A 536 1.40 -28.25 -29.22
N ALA A 537 2.15 -27.27 -28.72
CA ALA A 537 3.52 -26.98 -29.15
C ALA A 537 4.51 -28.09 -28.76
N VAL A 538 4.35 -28.66 -27.56
CA VAL A 538 5.13 -29.84 -27.11
C VAL A 538 4.90 -31.01 -28.08
N GLY A 539 3.64 -31.30 -28.41
CA GLY A 539 3.32 -32.39 -29.34
C GLY A 539 4.03 -32.27 -30.70
N GLU A 540 4.09 -31.08 -31.28
CA GLU A 540 4.73 -30.85 -32.59
C GLU A 540 6.27 -30.95 -32.53
N ARG A 541 6.89 -30.45 -31.46
CA ARG A 541 8.36 -30.44 -31.33
C ARG A 541 8.95 -31.76 -30.87
N VAL A 542 8.18 -32.57 -30.15
CA VAL A 542 8.57 -33.92 -29.75
C VAL A 542 8.93 -34.77 -30.97
N ASP A 543 8.14 -34.71 -32.04
CA ASP A 543 8.39 -35.45 -33.28
C ASP A 543 9.67 -34.98 -34.00
N GLU A 544 9.93 -33.67 -33.99
CA GLU A 544 11.15 -33.10 -34.56
C GLU A 544 12.39 -33.59 -33.83
N ILE A 545 12.38 -33.52 -32.49
CA ILE A 545 13.50 -33.97 -31.65
C ILE A 545 13.71 -35.48 -31.80
N ALA A 546 12.64 -36.28 -31.85
CA ALA A 546 12.71 -37.72 -32.09
C ALA A 546 13.44 -38.07 -33.41
N ARG A 547 13.14 -37.32 -34.50
CA ARG A 547 13.83 -37.48 -35.79
C ARG A 547 15.32 -37.12 -35.72
N HIS A 548 15.66 -35.97 -35.15
CA HIS A 548 17.05 -35.55 -35.00
C HIS A 548 17.83 -36.53 -34.11
N MET A 549 17.19 -37.02 -33.05
CA MET A 549 17.76 -37.98 -32.14
C MET A 549 18.02 -39.33 -32.79
N THR A 550 17.06 -39.84 -33.57
CA THR A 550 17.23 -41.08 -34.35
C THR A 550 18.44 -40.99 -35.27
N ARG A 551 18.60 -39.85 -35.96
CA ARG A 551 19.73 -39.61 -36.86
C ARG A 551 21.05 -39.56 -36.09
N ALA A 552 21.15 -38.73 -35.05
CA ALA A 552 22.35 -38.57 -34.25
C ALA A 552 22.78 -39.90 -33.61
N PHE A 553 21.83 -40.66 -33.07
CA PHE A 553 22.09 -41.97 -32.48
C PHE A 553 22.63 -42.97 -33.50
N ARG A 554 22.08 -43.03 -34.71
CA ARG A 554 22.58 -43.91 -35.79
C ARG A 554 23.97 -43.54 -36.28
N GLU A 555 24.29 -42.25 -36.32
CA GLU A 555 25.61 -41.76 -36.70
C GLU A 555 26.67 -42.10 -35.65
N MET A 556 26.32 -42.03 -34.35
CA MET A 556 27.24 -42.25 -33.23
C MET A 556 27.34 -43.71 -32.76
N ALA A 557 26.25 -44.46 -32.79
CA ALA A 557 26.22 -45.85 -32.35
C ALA A 557 26.87 -46.77 -33.41
N HIS A 558 27.69 -47.71 -32.94
CA HIS A 558 28.31 -48.76 -33.74
C HIS A 558 27.50 -50.05 -33.61
N LYS A 559 27.08 -50.67 -34.73
CA LYS A 559 26.23 -51.88 -34.76
C LYS A 559 24.90 -51.75 -33.98
N SER A 560 24.25 -50.61 -34.08
CA SER A 560 22.95 -50.41 -33.42
C SER A 560 21.82 -51.18 -34.12
N HIS A 561 20.99 -51.85 -33.33
CA HIS A 561 19.74 -52.46 -33.78
C HIS A 561 18.57 -51.45 -33.77
N VAL A 562 18.82 -50.21 -33.38
CA VAL A 562 17.82 -49.13 -33.31
C VAL A 562 17.53 -48.60 -34.71
N GLU A 563 16.29 -48.80 -35.14
CA GLU A 563 15.74 -48.26 -36.38
C GLU A 563 15.13 -46.88 -36.12
N GLU A 564 14.44 -46.69 -35.01
CA GLU A 564 13.71 -45.46 -34.74
C GLU A 564 13.69 -45.12 -33.24
N ILE A 565 13.80 -43.84 -32.92
CA ILE A 565 13.54 -43.30 -31.59
C ILE A 565 12.22 -42.57 -31.65
N THR A 566 11.24 -43.02 -30.88
CA THR A 566 9.94 -42.35 -30.74
C THR A 566 9.82 -41.79 -29.33
N ILE A 567 9.17 -40.64 -29.21
CA ILE A 567 8.91 -39.97 -27.94
C ILE A 567 7.40 -39.76 -27.85
N ASP A 568 6.75 -40.21 -26.79
CA ASP A 568 5.32 -39.98 -26.60
C ASP A 568 5.02 -38.59 -25.98
N LYS A 569 3.73 -38.25 -25.84
CA LYS A 569 3.28 -36.95 -25.28
C LYS A 569 3.73 -36.75 -23.83
N ASP A 570 3.96 -37.83 -23.09
CA ASP A 570 4.46 -37.78 -21.73
C ASP A 570 6.00 -37.67 -21.67
N CYS A 571 6.64 -37.56 -22.85
CA CYS A 571 8.08 -37.55 -23.06
C CYS A 571 8.76 -38.90 -22.77
N ASN A 572 8.01 -40.00 -22.72
CA ASN A 572 8.63 -41.32 -22.62
C ASN A 572 9.25 -41.68 -23.96
N VAL A 573 10.54 -42.03 -23.92
CA VAL A 573 11.29 -42.39 -25.12
C VAL A 573 11.30 -43.91 -25.27
N ARG A 574 11.13 -44.39 -26.51
CA ARG A 574 11.21 -45.80 -26.92
C ARG A 574 12.28 -45.96 -28.00
N LEU A 575 13.09 -47.02 -27.93
CA LEU A 575 14.14 -47.33 -28.90
C LEU A 575 13.68 -48.53 -29.74
N LEU A 576 13.07 -48.29 -30.90
CA LEU A 576 12.47 -49.33 -31.71
C LEU A 576 13.49 -49.99 -32.63
N ASN A 577 13.49 -51.32 -32.67
CA ASN A 577 14.24 -52.08 -33.65
C ASN A 577 13.47 -52.23 -34.99
N LYS A 578 14.07 -52.88 -35.99
CA LYS A 578 13.42 -53.16 -37.29
C LYS A 578 12.13 -54.01 -37.21
N ARG A 579 11.90 -54.69 -36.08
CA ARG A 579 10.70 -55.51 -35.81
C ARG A 579 9.64 -54.74 -35.01
N GLY A 580 9.94 -53.52 -34.57
CA GLY A 580 9.07 -52.70 -33.72
C GLY A 580 9.18 -53.00 -32.22
N ASP A 581 10.13 -53.83 -31.79
CA ASP A 581 10.34 -54.10 -30.37
C ASP A 581 11.11 -52.95 -29.71
N ASP A 582 10.70 -52.57 -28.50
CA ASP A 582 11.40 -51.56 -27.71
C ASP A 582 12.65 -52.16 -27.05
N LEU A 583 13.81 -51.76 -27.55
CA LEU A 583 15.13 -52.16 -27.06
C LEU A 583 15.47 -51.56 -25.69
N ARG A 584 14.61 -50.72 -25.11
CA ARG A 584 14.76 -50.22 -23.74
C ARG A 584 14.35 -51.20 -22.65
N THR A 585 13.58 -52.23 -22.98
CA THR A 585 13.24 -53.29 -22.02
C THR A 585 14.40 -54.28 -21.81
N LEU A 586 15.55 -54.05 -22.45
CA LEU A 586 16.77 -54.83 -22.34
C LEU A 586 17.83 -54.01 -21.59
N ASP A 587 18.69 -54.68 -20.82
CA ASP A 587 19.81 -54.03 -20.12
C ASP A 587 20.79 -53.43 -21.14
N GLN A 588 20.79 -52.09 -21.26
CA GLN A 588 21.71 -51.36 -22.12
C GLN A 588 23.06 -51.18 -21.44
N SER A 589 24.13 -51.21 -22.23
CA SER A 589 25.48 -50.96 -21.71
C SER A 589 25.64 -49.49 -21.28
N ALA A 590 26.55 -49.23 -20.34
CA ALA A 590 26.86 -47.86 -19.91
C ALA A 590 27.32 -46.95 -21.08
N GLY A 591 27.95 -47.53 -22.12
CA GLY A 591 28.36 -46.81 -23.33
C GLY A 591 27.17 -46.45 -24.24
N GLU A 592 26.18 -47.34 -24.39
CA GLU A 592 24.97 -47.04 -25.18
C GLU A 592 24.10 -45.96 -24.51
N ASN A 593 23.97 -45.99 -23.18
CA ASN A 593 23.31 -44.92 -22.43
C ASN A 593 23.99 -43.57 -22.65
N GLN A 594 25.32 -43.55 -22.74
CA GLN A 594 26.08 -42.33 -23.01
C GLN A 594 25.89 -41.83 -24.45
N ILE A 595 25.85 -42.74 -25.44
CA ILE A 595 25.55 -42.39 -26.85
C ILE A 595 24.12 -41.86 -26.97
N PHE A 596 23.17 -42.45 -26.26
CA PHE A 596 21.81 -41.95 -26.19
C PHE A 596 21.77 -40.51 -25.69
N ALA A 597 22.48 -40.22 -24.60
CA ALA A 597 22.52 -38.88 -24.04
C ALA A 597 23.21 -37.87 -24.97
N PHE A 598 24.30 -38.25 -25.66
CA PHE A 598 24.87 -37.42 -26.72
C PHE A 598 23.91 -37.20 -27.90
N ALA A 599 23.12 -38.22 -28.26
CA ALA A 599 22.11 -38.09 -29.32
C ALA A 599 20.99 -37.14 -28.92
N LEU A 600 20.57 -37.14 -27.65
CA LEU A 600 19.58 -36.19 -27.13
C LEU A 600 20.14 -34.76 -27.15
N ILE A 601 21.37 -34.58 -26.66
CA ILE A 601 22.04 -33.29 -26.64
C ILE A 601 22.19 -32.73 -28.06
N SER A 602 22.67 -33.55 -28.98
CA SER A 602 22.81 -33.17 -30.39
C SER A 602 21.45 -32.85 -31.03
N ALA A 603 20.41 -33.64 -30.73
CA ALA A 603 19.08 -33.41 -31.26
C ALA A 603 18.47 -32.10 -30.80
N ILE A 604 18.59 -31.78 -29.51
CA ILE A 604 18.10 -30.52 -28.96
C ILE A 604 18.93 -29.35 -29.48
N ALA A 605 20.26 -29.47 -29.56
CA ALA A 605 21.12 -28.41 -30.11
C ALA A 605 20.81 -28.13 -31.60
N GLN A 606 20.45 -29.15 -32.39
CA GLN A 606 20.07 -28.98 -33.79
C GLN A 606 18.64 -28.47 -33.99
N ALA A 607 17.72 -28.87 -33.11
CA ALA A 607 16.33 -28.39 -33.13
C ALA A 607 16.22 -26.97 -32.55
N ALA A 608 17.14 -26.58 -31.66
CA ALA A 608 17.27 -25.23 -31.15
C ALA A 608 17.64 -24.29 -32.30
N ASP A 609 16.84 -23.24 -32.50
CA ASP A 609 17.20 -22.12 -33.39
C ASP A 609 18.26 -21.19 -32.76
N VAL A 610 19.02 -21.70 -31.78
CA VAL A 610 20.06 -20.98 -31.06
C VAL A 610 21.41 -21.45 -31.58
N ARG A 611 22.15 -20.54 -32.19
CA ARG A 611 23.42 -20.84 -32.84
C ARG A 611 24.58 -20.45 -31.93
N PHE A 612 24.85 -21.30 -30.94
CA PHE A 612 25.87 -21.07 -29.92
C PHE A 612 27.02 -22.09 -30.05
N PRO A 613 28.28 -21.74 -29.70
CA PRO A 613 29.38 -22.71 -29.71
C PRO A 613 29.14 -23.89 -28.76
N ILE A 614 29.55 -25.09 -29.17
CA ILE A 614 29.43 -26.30 -28.37
C ILE A 614 30.78 -26.58 -27.69
N VAL A 615 30.78 -26.63 -26.36
CA VAL A 615 31.95 -26.96 -25.52
C VAL A 615 31.71 -28.28 -24.82
N ILE A 616 32.58 -29.25 -25.10
CA ILE A 616 32.46 -30.62 -24.58
C ILE A 616 33.69 -30.94 -23.74
N ASP A 617 33.49 -31.10 -22.43
CA ASP A 617 34.53 -31.60 -21.52
C ASP A 617 34.51 -33.13 -21.47
N THR A 618 35.67 -33.76 -21.56
CA THR A 618 35.84 -35.22 -21.44
C THR A 618 34.93 -36.00 -22.41
N PRO A 619 35.01 -35.74 -23.73
CA PRO A 619 34.03 -36.20 -24.71
C PRO A 619 33.94 -37.74 -24.86
N LEU A 620 34.95 -38.49 -24.40
CA LEU A 620 35.14 -39.90 -24.77
C LEU A 620 35.26 -40.87 -23.59
N ALA A 621 35.15 -40.39 -22.35
CA ALA A 621 35.18 -41.23 -21.17
C ALA A 621 34.20 -42.41 -21.30
N ARG A 622 34.64 -43.62 -20.92
CA ARG A 622 33.81 -44.85 -20.81
C ARG A 622 33.18 -45.39 -22.11
N LEU A 623 33.49 -44.81 -23.27
CA LEU A 623 33.16 -45.35 -24.60
C LEU A 623 34.23 -46.31 -25.12
N ASP A 624 33.85 -47.27 -25.96
CA ASP A 624 34.79 -48.11 -26.73
C ASP A 624 35.36 -47.36 -27.95
N ALA A 625 36.42 -47.90 -28.57
CA ALA A 625 37.12 -47.25 -29.68
C ALA A 625 36.20 -46.98 -30.90
N ALA A 626 35.25 -47.87 -31.17
CA ALA A 626 34.36 -47.75 -32.32
C ALA A 626 33.35 -46.60 -32.13
N HIS A 627 32.79 -46.48 -30.92
CA HIS A 627 31.89 -45.40 -30.55
C HIS A 627 32.62 -44.05 -30.44
N ARG A 628 33.84 -44.03 -29.86
CA ARG A 628 34.64 -42.80 -29.73
C ARG A 628 34.87 -42.09 -31.06
N THR A 629 35.29 -42.84 -32.07
CA THR A 629 35.54 -42.30 -33.41
C THR A 629 34.28 -41.69 -34.04
N ARG A 630 33.13 -42.35 -33.86
CA ARG A 630 31.85 -41.91 -34.43
C ARG A 630 31.32 -40.65 -33.73
N VAL A 631 31.41 -40.60 -32.40
CA VAL A 631 31.03 -39.41 -31.60
C VAL A 631 31.85 -38.19 -32.02
N LEU A 632 33.18 -38.32 -32.10
CA LEU A 632 34.04 -37.22 -32.56
C LEU A 632 33.67 -36.73 -33.96
N ARG A 633 33.45 -37.67 -34.90
CA ARG A 633 33.07 -37.33 -36.27
C ARG A 633 31.72 -36.64 -36.36
N HIS A 634 30.74 -37.08 -35.58
CA HIS A 634 29.39 -36.50 -35.56
C HIS A 634 29.46 -35.01 -35.18
N PHE A 635 30.03 -34.68 -34.01
CA PHE A 635 30.15 -33.28 -33.58
C PHE A 635 31.06 -32.46 -34.51
N ALA A 636 32.19 -33.01 -34.97
CA ALA A 636 33.08 -32.31 -35.90
C ALA A 636 32.51 -32.16 -37.34
N ALA A 637 31.42 -32.88 -37.67
CA ALA A 637 30.77 -32.79 -38.98
C ALA A 637 29.84 -31.59 -39.10
N ASN A 638 29.41 -30.97 -37.99
CA ASN A 638 28.53 -29.80 -37.97
C ASN A 638 29.22 -28.57 -38.59
N ALA A 639 29.13 -28.45 -39.92
CA ALA A 639 29.89 -27.47 -40.68
C ALA A 639 29.44 -26.04 -40.34
N GLY A 640 30.38 -25.22 -39.85
CA GLY A 640 30.16 -23.82 -39.52
C GLY A 640 29.98 -23.57 -38.03
N GLU A 641 29.56 -24.55 -37.23
CA GLU A 641 29.47 -24.42 -35.76
C GLU A 641 30.85 -24.55 -35.13
N GLN A 642 31.16 -23.69 -34.16
CA GLN A 642 32.40 -23.80 -33.40
C GLN A 642 32.28 -24.90 -32.35
N ILE A 643 33.16 -25.90 -32.43
CA ILE A 643 33.22 -27.02 -31.48
C ILE A 643 34.50 -26.92 -30.69
N ILE A 644 34.41 -26.92 -29.36
CA ILE A 644 35.56 -26.86 -28.46
C ILE A 644 35.61 -28.16 -27.65
N PHE A 645 36.60 -28.99 -27.93
CA PHE A 645 36.84 -30.21 -27.15
C PHE A 645 37.86 -29.93 -26.05
N LEU A 646 37.49 -30.25 -24.82
CA LEU A 646 38.42 -30.29 -23.70
C LEU A 646 38.74 -31.76 -23.40
N SER A 647 39.95 -32.20 -23.76
CA SER A 647 40.35 -33.60 -23.68
C SER A 647 41.53 -33.86 -22.74
N GLN A 648 41.56 -35.05 -22.17
CA GLN A 648 42.73 -35.59 -21.46
C GLN A 648 43.74 -36.19 -22.45
N ASP A 649 44.95 -36.48 -21.96
CA ASP A 649 46.07 -37.04 -22.72
C ASP A 649 45.86 -38.45 -23.28
N THR A 650 44.73 -39.09 -22.93
CA THR A 650 44.36 -40.44 -23.39
C THR A 650 43.08 -40.47 -24.23
N GLU A 651 42.38 -39.35 -24.38
CA GLU A 651 41.05 -39.33 -25.03
C GLU A 651 41.14 -39.14 -26.54
N ILE A 652 41.66 -37.99 -27.00
CA ILE A 652 41.74 -37.64 -28.42
C ILE A 652 43.21 -37.70 -28.85
N VAL A 653 43.72 -38.92 -29.04
CA VAL A 653 45.10 -39.21 -29.46
C VAL A 653 45.11 -40.28 -30.55
N GLY A 654 46.21 -40.37 -31.30
CA GLY A 654 46.38 -41.36 -32.38
C GLY A 654 45.23 -41.34 -33.40
N GLU A 655 44.62 -42.51 -33.64
CA GLU A 655 43.54 -42.68 -34.62
C GLU A 655 42.32 -41.77 -34.39
N PHE A 656 42.04 -41.39 -33.14
CA PHE A 656 40.92 -40.50 -32.79
C PHE A 656 41.21 -39.05 -33.19
N LYS A 657 42.46 -38.60 -33.01
CA LYS A 657 42.92 -37.28 -33.46
C LYS A 657 42.92 -37.22 -34.99
N ASP A 658 43.41 -38.28 -35.64
CA ASP A 658 43.44 -38.40 -37.10
C ASP A 658 42.02 -38.36 -37.71
N ALA A 659 41.04 -38.96 -37.03
CA ALA A 659 39.65 -38.98 -37.47
C ALA A 659 39.02 -37.59 -37.63
N ILE A 660 39.51 -36.58 -36.89
CA ILE A 660 39.04 -35.19 -36.95
C ILE A 660 40.11 -34.19 -37.37
N ALA A 661 41.32 -34.63 -37.75
CA ALA A 661 42.46 -33.76 -38.03
C ALA A 661 42.15 -32.68 -39.08
N THR A 662 41.38 -33.03 -40.11
CA THR A 662 40.96 -32.09 -41.18
C THR A 662 39.98 -31.01 -40.69
N LYS A 663 39.36 -31.21 -39.53
CA LYS A 663 38.40 -30.30 -38.88
C LYS A 663 39.04 -29.41 -37.82
N ILE A 664 40.22 -29.78 -37.31
CA ILE A 664 40.94 -29.01 -36.28
C ILE A 664 41.44 -27.70 -36.87
N LYS A 665 41.09 -26.58 -36.20
CA LYS A 665 41.49 -25.22 -36.55
C LYS A 665 42.55 -24.64 -35.62
N LYS A 666 42.44 -24.90 -34.31
CA LYS A 666 43.40 -24.43 -33.31
C LYS A 666 43.54 -25.45 -32.19
N THR A 667 44.72 -25.50 -31.58
CA THR A 667 45.01 -26.37 -30.44
C THR A 667 45.61 -25.59 -29.27
N TYR A 668 45.37 -26.09 -28.07
CA TYR A 668 45.91 -25.59 -26.82
C TYR A 668 46.35 -26.74 -25.93
N ARG A 669 47.41 -26.52 -25.15
CA ARG A 669 47.81 -27.40 -24.05
C ARG A 669 47.87 -26.62 -22.75
N ILE A 670 47.17 -27.12 -21.73
CA ILE A 670 47.21 -26.58 -20.37
C ILE A 670 48.18 -27.44 -19.56
N GLU A 671 49.24 -26.80 -19.08
CA GLU A 671 50.27 -27.40 -18.23
C GLU A 671 50.14 -26.90 -16.80
N HIS A 672 50.68 -27.67 -15.85
CA HIS A 672 50.72 -27.30 -14.44
C HIS A 672 52.15 -26.91 -14.07
N GLU A 673 52.30 -25.70 -13.53
CA GLU A 673 53.55 -25.20 -12.97
C GLU A 673 53.43 -25.16 -11.45
N ALA A 674 54.32 -25.89 -10.75
CA ALA A 674 54.37 -25.86 -9.31
C ALA A 674 54.92 -24.52 -8.82
N VAL A 675 54.20 -23.85 -7.93
CA VAL A 675 54.67 -22.60 -7.31
C VAL A 675 55.45 -22.95 -6.03
N PRO A 676 56.73 -22.57 -5.91
CA PRO A 676 57.55 -22.90 -4.74
C PRO A 676 56.91 -22.38 -3.45
N GLY A 677 56.74 -23.25 -2.45
CA GLY A 677 56.17 -22.89 -1.14
C GLY A 677 54.64 -22.91 -1.04
N SER A 678 53.92 -23.36 -2.08
CA SER A 678 52.46 -23.52 -2.08
C SER A 678 52.04 -24.97 -2.32
N ALA A 679 50.93 -25.38 -1.68
CA ALA A 679 50.28 -26.67 -1.95
C ALA A 679 49.49 -26.68 -3.28
N SER A 680 49.31 -25.51 -3.91
CA SER A 680 48.58 -25.34 -5.17
C SER A 680 49.51 -24.79 -6.25
N GLY A 681 49.38 -25.27 -7.48
CA GLY A 681 50.15 -24.76 -8.63
C GLY A 681 49.32 -23.89 -9.57
N ARG A 682 49.96 -23.36 -10.60
CA ARG A 682 49.38 -22.44 -11.58
C ARG A 682 49.26 -23.11 -12.94
N ALA A 683 48.14 -22.89 -13.63
CA ALA A 683 47.97 -23.33 -15.01
C ALA A 683 48.80 -22.45 -15.96
N VAL A 684 49.45 -23.06 -16.94
CA VAL A 684 50.16 -22.38 -18.04
C VAL A 684 49.54 -22.83 -19.35
N VAL A 685 49.17 -21.88 -20.21
CA VAL A 685 48.50 -22.16 -21.48
C VAL A 685 49.52 -22.04 -22.61
N ARG A 686 49.71 -23.12 -23.38
CA ARG A 686 50.52 -23.16 -24.60
C ARG A 686 49.61 -23.16 -25.82
N GLU A 687 49.72 -22.13 -26.66
CA GLU A 687 49.00 -22.09 -27.95
C GLU A 687 49.69 -22.98 -28.98
N HIS A 688 48.93 -23.53 -29.92
CA HIS A 688 49.43 -24.37 -31.02
C HIS A 688 50.13 -25.66 -30.58
N ASP A 689 49.89 -26.06 -29.33
CA ASP A 689 50.40 -27.30 -28.75
C ASP A 689 49.24 -28.20 -28.34
N TYR A 690 49.45 -29.50 -28.39
CA TYR A 690 48.53 -30.55 -27.95
C TYR A 690 49.30 -31.86 -27.84
N PHE A 691 48.85 -32.76 -26.97
CA PHE A 691 49.48 -34.06 -26.69
C PHE A 691 49.97 -34.84 -27.93
#